data_AF-A0A8X6XZ61-F1
#
_entry.id   AF-A0A8X6XZ61-F1
#
_cell.length_a   1.000
_cell.length_b   1.000
_cell.length_c   1.000
_cell.angle_alpha   90.00
_cell.angle_beta   90.00
_cell.angle_gamma   90.00
#
_symmetry.space_group_name_H-M   'P 1'
#
loop_
_entity.id
_entity.type
_entity.pdbx_description
1 polymer ?
#
loop_
_entity_poly.entity_id
_entity_poly.type
_entity_poly.pdbx_seq_one_letter_code
_entity_poly.pdbx_strand_id
1 'polypeptide(L)'
;IKSPESGSGNSPCDKDACRYGGICDYDSEDRLLCVCAFECPPIRAPVCGSDGEFYDSDCKMKEQSCKTQKKIVIVPKNKCQKLEEIACDGEKPLINPVTGKDYFCGDGPDSKNCPPSSYCHKTSEFAKCCKEVIMIKSCADTIHGCCPDGKTTAQGPDQAGCPSQCNCNRLGSYSSTCDPVSMQCPCKPGVGDLRCDRCEPGFWGLHKISEGSSGCSPCDCDQYGSVRDDCEQMTGRCVCKHGIQGMKCNICPAGTVLGPDGCMDASIAKAVSGSCEELECFHGAKCKEKHGEVQCVCDFKCTSEDRDTKNMEDHTVCGTDGNSYGSECQLRLFSCRYQKSIEVAGEGSCFKLNVTLSTVPVSTTMSSARRSTETTTRKPTTVAETKIVREITDEPLENLLQTPKSALEFSTPTTVNVIGMPLFSGKSYLELSKLEAYSRLAIELEIRTLANDGIILYNGQTASGKGDYVSLAIKDGYVEFKYDLGSGVVVLRSSQKLQIGRFHRIIAKRYQRDGMLSVDGQDETTGHSKGPKNFLDLGEHLYIGFVPGSVEQIFDNIGISSGFNGCIRHFKIGRQYIDLKYPGSKVLKAVDIYECNDDSCTSMPCLNGASCIVTDDQGYFCKCPASFTGRHCEVQLDPCASEPCSYGATCISLTENKLSCLCPPGSAGEFCELETSEGGDESGITLDFKGDSYIEFPTLPNAAHSLRVEIWFMTRSLNGLLLYNGQKPNGVGDFVALTLLNGFLHFTYNLGSGTATIASLQPIRIGAWHSVKISRIKNRGMLQVDDGEIVRGESKGTLSELNLGQPLYIGGVPEFLPLKYSLVVQIGLDGAIQRIIVNDEIWDDILSFSTGQRNIEHFTGPPCVPDICKNNGRCIPILEDYRCQCVDGYSGKWCNKSEEIMEMNDNVFNQPVKFDGSNFMQFSDGTRGMKMKKTRENYITITFRTNQEHGLILWMNKGPNMRGDYIAIAIVRGYITLSFNLGKETVPLISKSHFKVNDNNWHTVTVKRNKRLAHLILDNTPSITSTSEPGATELNTDGILWIGGSTAVPSGFPEAYYHGFRGCISSITIDSESLNLSRGYSEYCQPS
;
A
#
# COMPACT_ATOMS: atom_id res chain seq x y z
N ILE A 1 -2.97 -30.58 103.27
CA ILE A 1 -1.49 -30.46 103.12
C ILE A 1 -1.10 -31.23 101.86
N LYS A 2 -0.43 -30.56 100.90
CA LYS A 2 0.13 -31.12 99.65
C LYS A 2 -0.84 -31.76 98.64
N SER A 3 -0.28 -31.90 97.44
CA SER A 3 -0.68 -32.53 96.16
C SER A 3 -1.22 -33.99 96.29
N PRO A 4 -1.88 -34.61 95.28
CA PRO A 4 -1.45 -34.62 93.87
C PRO A 4 -2.50 -34.54 92.73
N GLU A 5 -1.98 -34.17 91.55
CA GLU A 5 -2.27 -34.65 90.19
C GLU A 5 -3.70 -35.05 89.76
N SER A 6 -4.30 -34.26 88.86
CA SER A 6 -4.64 -34.67 87.47
C SER A 6 -5.42 -33.59 86.71
N GLY A 7 -5.32 -33.57 85.37
CA GLY A 7 -6.18 -32.77 84.47
C GLY A 7 -5.77 -31.31 84.26
N SER A 8 -5.60 -30.91 82.99
CA SER A 8 -5.45 -29.51 82.56
C SER A 8 -6.61 -29.12 81.65
N GLY A 9 -7.16 -27.92 81.82
CA GLY A 9 -8.19 -27.37 80.94
C GLY A 9 -8.86 -26.11 81.52
N ASN A 10 -8.64 -24.95 80.89
CA ASN A 10 -9.42 -23.74 81.16
C ASN A 10 -10.76 -23.81 80.42
N SER A 11 -11.84 -23.26 81.00
CA SER A 11 -13.08 -23.00 80.26
C SER A 11 -12.92 -21.81 79.30
N PRO A 12 -13.64 -21.76 78.16
CA PRO A 12 -13.03 -21.18 76.95
C PRO A 12 -13.69 -19.94 76.35
N CYS A 13 -14.89 -19.50 76.77
CA CYS A 13 -15.41 -18.15 76.40
C CYS A 13 -14.90 -17.10 77.41
N ASP A 14 -13.70 -16.56 77.18
CA ASP A 14 -13.40 -15.17 77.54
C ASP A 14 -13.43 -14.30 76.26
N LYS A 15 -13.32 -12.98 76.37
CA LYS A 15 -13.67 -12.00 75.32
C LYS A 15 -12.90 -12.09 74.00
N ASP A 16 -11.80 -12.85 73.95
CA ASP A 16 -10.98 -13.08 72.74
C ASP A 16 -11.28 -14.42 72.02
N ALA A 17 -12.23 -15.22 72.53
CA ALA A 17 -12.49 -16.59 72.07
C ALA A 17 -13.03 -16.68 70.63
N CYS A 18 -13.93 -15.77 70.24
CA CYS A 18 -14.48 -15.70 68.89
C CYS A 18 -13.95 -14.47 68.16
N ARG A 19 -13.12 -14.69 67.15
CA ARG A 19 -12.46 -13.65 66.36
C ARG A 19 -13.31 -13.27 65.14
N TYR A 20 -12.92 -12.17 64.50
CA TYR A 20 -13.50 -11.66 63.24
C TYR A 20 -15.02 -11.33 63.31
N GLY A 21 -15.54 -11.03 64.49
CA GLY A 21 -16.91 -10.55 64.71
C GLY A 21 -17.93 -11.59 65.15
N GLY A 22 -17.50 -12.79 65.53
CA GLY A 22 -18.38 -13.81 66.10
C GLY A 22 -18.72 -13.56 67.57
N ILE A 23 -19.91 -13.97 68.00
CA ILE A 23 -20.35 -13.94 69.40
C ILE A 23 -20.08 -15.33 70.02
N CYS A 24 -19.55 -15.38 71.24
CA CYS A 24 -19.29 -16.63 71.96
C CYS A 24 -20.56 -17.11 72.66
N ASP A 25 -21.01 -18.31 72.32
CA ASP A 25 -22.22 -18.97 72.84
C ASP A 25 -21.89 -20.45 73.12
N TYR A 26 -22.87 -21.25 73.56
CA TYR A 26 -22.69 -22.68 73.84
C TYR A 26 -23.81 -23.55 73.21
N ASP A 27 -23.47 -24.76 72.78
CA ASP A 27 -24.42 -25.75 72.27
C ASP A 27 -25.11 -26.54 73.40
N SER A 28 -26.11 -27.36 73.05
CA SER A 28 -26.89 -28.16 74.00
C SER A 28 -26.12 -29.31 74.66
N GLU A 29 -24.82 -29.46 74.37
CA GLU A 29 -23.89 -30.41 75.00
C GLU A 29 -22.75 -29.66 75.72
N ASP A 30 -22.99 -28.39 76.10
CA ASP A 30 -22.08 -27.46 76.80
C ASP A 30 -20.76 -27.17 76.05
N ARG A 31 -20.72 -27.34 74.72
CA ARG A 31 -19.54 -27.00 73.91
C ARG A 31 -19.62 -25.58 73.37
N LEU A 32 -18.47 -24.89 73.38
CA LEU A 32 -18.33 -23.53 72.87
C LEU A 32 -18.63 -23.44 71.38
N LEU A 33 -19.49 -22.48 71.01
CA LEU A 33 -19.97 -22.23 69.65
C LEU A 33 -19.84 -20.75 69.30
N CYS A 34 -19.04 -20.41 68.28
CA CYS A 34 -18.95 -19.04 67.77
C CYS A 34 -20.09 -18.74 66.77
N VAL A 35 -21.08 -17.95 67.20
CA VAL A 35 -22.25 -17.57 66.40
C VAL A 35 -21.92 -16.35 65.54
N CYS A 36 -21.90 -16.54 64.22
CA CYS A 36 -21.56 -15.50 63.24
C CYS A 36 -22.81 -14.90 62.57
N ALA A 37 -23.50 -13.99 63.26
CA ALA A 37 -24.69 -13.31 62.74
C ALA A 37 -24.31 -12.01 61.97
N PHE A 38 -24.44 -12.02 60.64
CA PHE A 38 -24.11 -10.88 59.77
C PHE A 38 -25.28 -10.54 58.84
N GLU A 39 -25.86 -9.34 59.00
CA GLU A 39 -26.90 -8.81 58.11
C GLU A 39 -26.28 -8.10 56.90
N CYS A 40 -25.95 -8.87 55.85
CA CYS A 40 -25.39 -8.32 54.62
C CYS A 40 -26.48 -7.89 53.61
N PRO A 41 -26.49 -6.62 53.13
CA PRO A 41 -27.45 -6.17 52.14
C PRO A 41 -27.22 -6.83 50.76
N PRO A 42 -28.26 -6.95 49.91
CA PRO A 42 -28.24 -7.77 48.68
C PRO A 42 -27.48 -7.15 47.49
N ILE A 43 -26.52 -6.26 47.74
CA ILE A 43 -25.73 -5.59 46.70
C ILE A 43 -24.50 -6.43 46.38
N ARG A 44 -24.46 -6.99 45.17
CA ARG A 44 -23.30 -7.74 44.64
C ARG A 44 -22.24 -6.79 44.11
N ALA A 45 -21.11 -6.72 44.80
CA ALA A 45 -19.92 -5.96 44.44
C ALA A 45 -18.70 -6.84 44.76
N PRO A 46 -18.36 -7.81 43.89
CA PRO A 46 -17.54 -8.93 44.31
C PRO A 46 -16.09 -8.55 44.60
N VAL A 47 -15.56 -9.07 45.70
CA VAL A 47 -14.21 -8.84 46.23
C VAL A 47 -13.40 -10.14 46.19
N CYS A 48 -12.08 -10.01 46.08
CA CYS A 48 -11.15 -11.14 46.14
C CYS A 48 -10.57 -11.24 47.56
N GLY A 49 -10.71 -12.39 48.21
CA GLY A 49 -10.16 -12.68 49.53
C GLY A 49 -8.68 -13.07 49.49
N SER A 50 -7.97 -12.81 50.59
CA SER A 50 -6.55 -13.14 50.77
C SER A 50 -6.23 -14.64 50.75
N ASP A 51 -7.27 -15.47 50.76
CA ASP A 51 -7.26 -16.93 50.63
C ASP A 51 -7.46 -17.41 49.18
N GLY A 52 -7.65 -16.51 48.21
CA GLY A 52 -7.73 -16.83 46.78
C GLY A 52 -9.16 -17.04 46.25
N GLU A 53 -10.19 -16.79 47.07
CA GLU A 53 -11.60 -16.95 46.68
C GLU A 53 -12.34 -15.63 46.45
N PHE A 54 -13.35 -15.66 45.57
CA PHE A 54 -14.22 -14.51 45.31
C PHE A 54 -15.49 -14.54 46.18
N TYR A 55 -15.82 -13.39 46.75
CA TYR A 55 -17.01 -13.19 47.60
C TYR A 55 -17.94 -12.13 47.01
N ASP A 56 -19.25 -12.38 47.02
CA ASP A 56 -20.30 -11.49 46.50
C ASP A 56 -20.21 -10.04 47.02
N SER A 57 -19.70 -9.84 48.24
CA SER A 57 -19.38 -8.54 48.82
C SER A 57 -18.37 -8.67 49.99
N ASP A 58 -17.76 -7.54 50.38
CA ASP A 58 -16.92 -7.41 51.58
C ASP A 58 -17.62 -7.93 52.85
N CYS A 59 -18.93 -7.69 52.98
CA CYS A 59 -19.71 -8.20 54.10
C CYS A 59 -19.76 -9.74 54.11
N LYS A 60 -19.97 -10.39 52.94
CA LYS A 60 -19.97 -11.86 52.84
C LYS A 60 -18.58 -12.47 53.02
N MET A 61 -17.51 -11.78 52.60
CA MET A 61 -16.14 -12.18 52.95
C MET A 61 -15.91 -12.16 54.47
N LYS A 62 -16.39 -11.12 55.17
CA LYS A 62 -16.26 -11.00 56.64
C LYS A 62 -17.10 -12.02 57.40
N GLU A 63 -18.32 -12.30 56.94
CA GLU A 63 -19.15 -13.39 57.47
C GLU A 63 -18.44 -14.75 57.35
N GLN A 64 -17.77 -15.02 56.22
CA GLN A 64 -16.99 -16.24 56.05
C GLN A 64 -15.71 -16.25 56.90
N SER A 65 -15.04 -15.11 57.05
CA SER A 65 -13.87 -14.93 57.95
C SER A 65 -14.24 -15.26 59.40
N CYS A 66 -15.45 -14.87 59.84
CA CYS A 66 -16.00 -15.30 61.12
C CYS A 66 -16.28 -16.81 61.16
N LYS A 67 -17.07 -17.35 60.22
CA LYS A 67 -17.50 -18.77 60.23
C LYS A 67 -16.33 -19.76 60.16
N THR A 68 -15.24 -19.37 59.50
CA THR A 68 -14.01 -20.19 59.40
C THR A 68 -12.98 -19.89 60.48
N GLN A 69 -13.20 -18.87 61.32
CA GLN A 69 -12.24 -18.34 62.30
C GLN A 69 -10.84 -18.07 61.71
N LYS A 70 -10.77 -17.66 60.44
CA LYS A 70 -9.55 -17.31 59.71
C LYS A 70 -9.64 -15.86 59.23
N LYS A 71 -8.54 -15.11 59.31
CA LYS A 71 -8.49 -13.73 58.84
C LYS A 71 -8.48 -13.68 57.31
N ILE A 72 -9.61 -13.31 56.71
CA ILE A 72 -9.72 -13.04 55.27
C ILE A 72 -9.80 -11.53 55.07
N VAL A 73 -8.95 -10.97 54.20
CA VAL A 73 -8.94 -9.54 53.85
C VAL A 73 -9.00 -9.36 52.35
N ILE A 74 -9.53 -8.23 51.88
CA ILE A 74 -9.58 -7.95 50.44
C ILE A 74 -8.16 -7.78 49.90
N VAL A 75 -7.86 -8.46 48.79
CA VAL A 75 -6.62 -8.32 48.03
C VAL A 75 -6.93 -8.00 46.55
N PRO A 76 -5.95 -7.57 45.74
CA PRO A 76 -6.15 -7.34 44.31
C PRO A 76 -6.73 -8.55 43.58
N LYS A 77 -7.68 -8.32 42.66
CA LYS A 77 -8.53 -9.36 42.06
C LYS A 77 -7.77 -10.46 41.30
N ASN A 78 -6.54 -10.21 40.89
CA ASN A 78 -5.67 -11.20 40.23
C ASN A 78 -5.05 -12.24 41.19
N LYS A 79 -5.26 -12.13 42.51
CA LYS A 79 -4.88 -13.18 43.48
C LYS A 79 -5.94 -14.26 43.68
N CYS A 80 -7.14 -14.10 43.12
CA CYS A 80 -8.20 -15.09 43.17
C CYS A 80 -8.37 -15.73 41.79
N GLN A 81 -8.45 -17.05 41.74
CA GLN A 81 -8.36 -17.81 40.50
C GLN A 81 -9.48 -18.86 40.45
N LYS A 82 -10.18 -18.95 39.32
CA LYS A 82 -11.13 -20.03 39.05
C LYS A 82 -11.14 -20.36 37.57
N LEU A 83 -11.00 -21.65 37.28
CA LEU A 83 -11.20 -22.24 35.97
C LEU A 83 -12.63 -22.81 35.93
N GLU A 84 -13.18 -22.96 34.73
CA GLU A 84 -14.20 -23.97 34.43
C GLU A 84 -13.50 -25.09 33.65
N GLU A 85 -13.80 -26.35 33.97
CA GLU A 85 -13.14 -27.51 33.35
C GLU A 85 -13.69 -27.78 31.94
N ILE A 86 -12.80 -28.08 30.98
CA ILE A 86 -13.16 -28.25 29.57
C ILE A 86 -13.18 -29.73 29.21
N ALA A 87 -14.37 -30.29 28.98
CA ALA A 87 -14.54 -31.69 28.58
C ALA A 87 -14.03 -31.99 27.17
N CYS A 88 -13.60 -33.24 26.92
CA CYS A 88 -12.95 -33.68 25.68
C CYS A 88 -11.79 -32.77 25.22
N ASP A 89 -11.07 -32.15 26.16
CA ASP A 89 -9.92 -31.26 25.90
C ASP A 89 -10.24 -30.06 24.98
N GLY A 90 -11.53 -29.72 24.85
CA GLY A 90 -12.05 -28.65 23.99
C GLY A 90 -12.72 -29.10 22.70
N GLU A 91 -12.59 -30.37 22.30
CA GLU A 91 -13.34 -30.92 21.16
C GLU A 91 -14.77 -31.34 21.55
N LYS A 92 -15.60 -31.65 20.55
CA LYS A 92 -16.96 -32.18 20.78
C LYS A 92 -16.92 -33.70 20.95
N PRO A 93 -17.70 -34.28 21.88
CA PRO A 93 -17.83 -35.73 22.00
C PRO A 93 -18.37 -36.34 20.70
N LEU A 94 -17.98 -37.58 20.43
CA LEU A 94 -18.32 -38.28 19.19
C LEU A 94 -19.82 -38.54 19.10
N ILE A 95 -20.41 -38.24 17.93
CA ILE A 95 -21.83 -38.45 17.65
C ILE A 95 -22.01 -39.75 16.87
N ASN A 96 -22.97 -40.58 17.29
CA ASN A 96 -23.37 -41.78 16.57
C ASN A 96 -24.11 -41.40 15.28
N PRO A 97 -23.58 -41.73 14.08
CA PRO A 97 -24.17 -41.29 12.80
C PRO A 97 -25.50 -41.97 12.48
N VAL A 98 -25.84 -43.07 13.17
CA VAL A 98 -27.09 -43.82 13.00
C VAL A 98 -28.22 -43.26 13.88
N THR A 99 -27.91 -42.74 15.06
CA THR A 99 -28.93 -42.19 16.00
C THR A 99 -28.95 -40.66 16.11
N GLY A 100 -27.90 -39.97 15.66
CA GLY A 100 -27.77 -38.51 15.79
C GLY A 100 -27.57 -38.03 17.23
N LYS A 101 -27.11 -38.92 18.13
CA LYS A 101 -26.83 -38.64 19.55
C LYS A 101 -25.37 -38.99 19.89
N ASP A 102 -24.81 -38.28 20.86
CA ASP A 102 -23.48 -38.54 21.41
C ASP A 102 -23.31 -40.01 21.86
N TYR A 103 -22.14 -40.59 21.64
CA TYR A 103 -21.76 -41.88 22.24
C TYR A 103 -21.55 -41.68 23.75
N PHE A 104 -22.50 -42.19 24.54
CA PHE A 104 -22.46 -42.18 25.99
C PHE A 104 -21.78 -43.43 26.53
N CYS A 105 -20.85 -43.27 27.47
CA CYS A 105 -20.08 -44.35 28.09
C CYS A 105 -20.15 -44.31 29.63
N GLY A 106 -21.01 -43.45 30.19
CA GLY A 106 -21.40 -43.47 31.60
C GLY A 106 -22.31 -44.64 31.96
N ASP A 107 -22.44 -44.89 33.26
CA ASP A 107 -22.95 -46.15 33.79
C ASP A 107 -24.49 -46.13 33.89
N GLY A 108 -25.14 -46.76 32.90
CA GLY A 108 -26.59 -46.81 32.74
C GLY A 108 -27.04 -47.87 31.73
N PRO A 109 -28.36 -48.05 31.53
CA PRO A 109 -28.91 -49.18 30.76
C PRO A 109 -28.53 -49.20 29.27
N ASP A 110 -28.14 -48.06 28.68
CA ASP A 110 -27.67 -47.94 27.29
C ASP A 110 -26.13 -47.92 27.16
N SER A 111 -25.38 -48.16 28.25
CA SER A 111 -23.91 -48.06 28.24
C SER A 111 -23.27 -49.04 27.25
N LYS A 112 -22.35 -48.53 26.42
CA LYS A 112 -21.56 -49.31 25.45
C LYS A 112 -20.13 -48.78 25.38
N ASN A 113 -19.20 -49.65 25.02
CA ASN A 113 -17.82 -49.28 24.77
C ASN A 113 -17.73 -48.24 23.64
N CYS A 114 -16.78 -47.32 23.75
CA CYS A 114 -16.51 -46.32 22.73
C CYS A 114 -16.04 -46.96 21.40
N PRO A 115 -16.29 -46.31 20.24
CA PRO A 115 -15.75 -46.75 18.95
C PRO A 115 -14.21 -46.88 18.94
N PRO A 116 -13.63 -47.67 18.02
CA PRO A 116 -12.18 -47.70 17.82
C PRO A 116 -11.57 -46.31 17.60
N SER A 117 -10.35 -46.08 18.12
CA SER A 117 -9.68 -44.77 18.14
C SER A 117 -10.47 -43.68 18.90
N SER A 118 -11.15 -44.06 19.97
CA SER A 118 -11.81 -43.13 20.89
C SER A 118 -11.85 -43.65 22.33
N TYR A 119 -11.71 -42.72 23.28
CA TYR A 119 -11.62 -43.01 24.72
C TYR A 119 -12.86 -42.46 25.45
N CYS A 120 -13.19 -43.03 26.62
CA CYS A 120 -14.29 -42.56 27.45
C CYS A 120 -13.81 -41.49 28.43
N HIS A 121 -14.33 -40.27 28.34
CA HIS A 121 -14.04 -39.19 29.28
C HIS A 121 -15.19 -39.13 30.30
N LYS A 122 -14.90 -39.42 31.57
CA LYS A 122 -15.85 -39.39 32.70
C LYS A 122 -15.47 -38.32 33.73
N THR A 123 -16.41 -37.46 34.07
CA THR A 123 -16.42 -36.54 35.22
C THR A 123 -17.73 -36.72 36.01
N SER A 124 -18.01 -35.88 37.00
CA SER A 124 -19.27 -35.91 37.76
C SER A 124 -20.52 -35.58 36.93
N GLU A 125 -20.39 -34.86 35.81
CA GLU A 125 -21.52 -34.44 34.96
C GLU A 125 -21.38 -34.82 33.47
N PHE A 126 -20.21 -35.32 33.05
CA PHE A 126 -19.92 -35.68 31.66
C PHE A 126 -19.44 -37.13 31.56
N ALA A 127 -20.00 -37.95 30.67
CA ALA A 127 -19.59 -39.35 30.51
C ALA A 127 -19.75 -39.84 29.05
N LYS A 128 -18.92 -39.30 28.15
CA LYS A 128 -19.05 -39.46 26.70
C LYS A 128 -17.72 -39.84 26.05
N CYS A 129 -17.79 -40.43 24.86
CA CYS A 129 -16.61 -40.81 24.09
C CYS A 129 -15.99 -39.60 23.38
N CYS A 130 -14.70 -39.37 23.62
CA CYS A 130 -13.87 -38.35 22.95
C CYS A 130 -12.88 -39.05 22.01
N LYS A 131 -12.41 -38.36 20.97
CA LYS A 131 -11.47 -38.90 19.99
C LYS A 131 -10.09 -39.16 20.62
N GLU A 132 -9.46 -40.29 20.31
CA GLU A 132 -8.18 -40.70 20.89
C GLU A 132 -7.01 -40.28 19.98
N VAL A 133 -6.04 -39.56 20.53
CA VAL A 133 -4.82 -39.15 19.82
C VAL A 133 -3.69 -40.14 20.15
N ILE A 134 -3.40 -41.04 19.22
CA ILE A 134 -2.43 -42.12 19.43
C ILE A 134 -1.00 -41.58 19.36
N MET A 135 -0.30 -41.64 20.50
CA MET A 135 1.12 -41.28 20.61
C MET A 135 2.02 -42.36 19.99
N ILE A 136 2.61 -42.07 18.84
CA ILE A 136 3.59 -42.91 18.15
C ILE A 136 4.91 -42.90 18.93
N LYS A 137 5.45 -44.09 19.26
CA LYS A 137 6.63 -44.24 20.13
C LYS A 137 7.97 -44.20 19.39
N SER A 138 7.99 -44.47 18.09
CA SER A 138 9.18 -44.39 17.23
C SER A 138 8.77 -44.04 15.81
N CYS A 139 9.57 -43.22 15.12
CA CYS A 139 9.31 -42.89 13.73
C CYS A 139 9.40 -44.10 12.78
N ALA A 140 10.18 -45.12 13.16
CA ALA A 140 10.37 -46.34 12.37
C ALA A 140 9.11 -47.21 12.27
N ASP A 141 8.16 -47.05 13.21
CA ASP A 141 6.90 -47.80 13.26
C ASP A 141 5.81 -47.17 12.35
N THR A 142 6.14 -46.11 11.60
CA THR A 142 5.19 -45.38 10.74
C THR A 142 5.33 -45.74 9.27
N ILE A 143 4.24 -45.59 8.52
CA ILE A 143 4.13 -45.93 7.08
C ILE A 143 5.16 -45.23 6.17
N HIS A 144 5.80 -44.16 6.64
CA HIS A 144 6.85 -43.43 5.90
C HIS A 144 8.22 -43.41 6.61
N GLY A 145 8.32 -44.00 7.81
CA GLY A 145 9.57 -44.16 8.54
C GLY A 145 10.13 -42.87 9.16
N CYS A 146 11.44 -42.89 9.39
CA CYS A 146 12.17 -41.79 10.03
C CYS A 146 12.78 -40.80 9.03
N CYS A 147 12.87 -39.55 9.47
CA CYS A 147 13.70 -38.51 8.90
C CYS A 147 15.21 -38.81 9.03
N PRO A 148 16.09 -38.07 8.31
CA PRO A 148 17.54 -38.23 8.38
C PRO A 148 18.18 -38.08 9.77
N ASP A 149 17.46 -37.51 10.73
CA ASP A 149 17.89 -37.40 12.14
C ASP A 149 17.69 -38.69 12.96
N GLY A 150 17.01 -39.70 12.38
CA GLY A 150 16.67 -40.95 13.03
C GLY A 150 15.66 -40.84 14.18
N LYS A 151 14.92 -39.72 14.28
CA LYS A 151 14.03 -39.41 15.41
C LYS A 151 12.66 -38.85 14.99
N THR A 152 12.61 -38.01 13.97
CA THR A 152 11.35 -37.39 13.52
C THR A 152 10.63 -38.29 12.51
N THR A 153 9.30 -38.32 12.56
CA THR A 153 8.46 -39.05 11.59
C THR A 153 8.44 -38.32 10.24
N ALA A 154 8.76 -39.04 9.17
CA ALA A 154 8.47 -38.57 7.82
C ALA A 154 6.94 -38.54 7.61
N GLN A 155 6.45 -37.51 6.93
CA GLN A 155 5.02 -37.30 6.64
C GLN A 155 4.61 -37.80 5.24
N GLY A 156 5.58 -38.24 4.44
CA GLY A 156 5.38 -38.84 3.12
C GLY A 156 6.63 -39.60 2.65
N PRO A 157 6.57 -40.24 1.47
CA PRO A 157 7.74 -40.79 0.79
C PRO A 157 8.88 -39.75 0.63
N ASP A 158 10.09 -40.23 0.35
CA ASP A 158 11.27 -39.42 0.05
C ASP A 158 11.56 -38.31 1.09
N GLN A 159 11.31 -38.61 2.37
CA GLN A 159 11.59 -37.74 3.53
C GLN A 159 10.74 -36.44 3.56
N ALA A 160 9.59 -36.42 2.89
CA ALA A 160 8.67 -35.29 2.94
C ALA A 160 8.25 -34.98 4.41
N GLY A 161 8.31 -33.70 4.79
CA GLY A 161 7.96 -33.22 6.14
C GLY A 161 9.08 -33.20 7.17
N CYS A 162 10.32 -33.56 6.81
CA CYS A 162 11.46 -33.58 7.74
C CYS A 162 12.12 -32.21 7.98
N PRO A 163 12.51 -31.87 9.22
CA PRO A 163 13.10 -30.57 9.55
C PRO A 163 14.55 -30.43 9.07
N SER A 164 14.87 -29.27 8.49
CA SER A 164 16.25 -28.91 8.10
C SER A 164 17.04 -28.34 9.29
N GLN A 165 18.35 -28.59 9.34
CA GLN A 165 19.22 -28.20 10.46
C GLN A 165 19.24 -26.68 10.70
N CYS A 166 19.05 -26.26 11.95
CA CYS A 166 19.28 -24.88 12.37
C CYS A 166 20.78 -24.58 12.52
N ASN A 167 21.27 -23.60 11.75
CA ASN A 167 22.66 -23.15 11.79
C ASN A 167 22.94 -22.22 13.00
N CYS A 168 22.81 -22.74 14.22
CA CYS A 168 23.16 -22.04 15.46
C CYS A 168 24.68 -21.79 15.55
N ASN A 169 25.09 -20.60 16.01
CA ASN A 169 26.49 -20.21 16.11
C ASN A 169 27.15 -20.88 17.33
N ARG A 170 28.07 -21.82 17.10
CA ARG A 170 28.74 -22.61 18.16
C ARG A 170 29.52 -21.77 19.19
N LEU A 171 29.90 -20.52 18.89
CA LEU A 171 30.51 -19.62 19.86
C LEU A 171 29.45 -18.95 20.75
N GLY A 172 28.39 -18.42 20.16
CA GLY A 172 27.37 -17.63 20.88
C GLY A 172 26.19 -18.42 21.46
N SER A 173 25.90 -19.61 20.94
CA SER A 173 24.88 -20.53 21.45
C SER A 173 25.44 -21.50 22.50
N TYR A 174 24.56 -22.06 23.35
CA TYR A 174 24.85 -23.22 24.19
C TYR A 174 24.67 -24.57 23.45
N SER A 175 23.78 -24.63 22.45
CA SER A 175 23.53 -25.83 21.63
C SER A 175 23.59 -25.52 20.13
N SER A 176 23.77 -26.56 19.31
CA SER A 176 23.59 -26.51 17.86
C SER A 176 22.15 -26.82 17.40
N THR A 177 21.24 -27.10 18.33
CA THR A 177 19.80 -27.26 18.07
C THR A 177 19.03 -25.97 18.41
N CYS A 178 17.98 -25.72 17.64
CA CYS A 178 17.00 -24.65 17.87
C CYS A 178 15.69 -25.25 18.38
N ASP A 179 14.80 -24.39 18.90
CA ASP A 179 13.39 -24.74 19.03
C ASP A 179 12.73 -24.90 17.63
N PRO A 180 11.98 -25.98 17.35
CA PRO A 180 11.49 -26.29 16.00
C PRO A 180 10.33 -25.40 15.51
N VAL A 181 9.71 -24.59 16.39
CA VAL A 181 8.57 -23.72 16.04
C VAL A 181 9.02 -22.29 15.79
N SER A 182 9.92 -21.77 16.62
CA SER A 182 10.48 -20.42 16.54
C SER A 182 11.80 -20.32 15.77
N MET A 183 12.48 -21.46 15.54
CA MET A 183 13.84 -21.54 14.98
C MET A 183 14.92 -20.79 15.79
N GLN A 184 14.63 -20.40 17.03
CA GLN A 184 15.56 -19.71 17.92
C GLN A 184 16.52 -20.70 18.59
N CYS A 185 17.81 -20.37 18.55
CA CYS A 185 18.88 -21.09 19.24
C CYS A 185 19.06 -20.57 20.68
N PRO A 186 19.48 -21.40 21.66
CA PRO A 186 19.69 -20.95 23.05
C PRO A 186 21.00 -20.14 23.18
N CYS A 187 20.90 -18.83 23.37
CA CYS A 187 22.04 -17.90 23.38
C CYS A 187 22.69 -17.71 24.75
N LYS A 188 23.97 -17.32 24.75
CA LYS A 188 24.76 -16.94 25.94
C LYS A 188 24.47 -15.49 26.37
N PRO A 189 24.72 -15.10 27.63
CA PRO A 189 24.44 -13.74 28.12
C PRO A 189 25.08 -12.63 27.27
N GLY A 190 24.30 -11.63 26.91
CA GLY A 190 24.71 -10.53 26.01
C GLY A 190 24.92 -10.94 24.56
N VAL A 191 24.51 -12.15 24.17
CA VAL A 191 24.49 -12.67 22.78
C VAL A 191 23.03 -12.87 22.38
N GLY A 192 22.65 -12.40 21.20
CA GLY A 192 21.28 -12.50 20.70
C GLY A 192 21.19 -12.82 19.20
N ASP A 193 20.00 -12.63 18.64
CA ASP A 193 19.55 -13.11 17.31
C ASP A 193 19.19 -14.60 17.27
N LEU A 194 18.39 -15.00 16.27
CA LEU A 194 17.87 -16.37 16.08
C LEU A 194 18.96 -17.44 16.09
N ARG A 195 20.18 -17.08 15.67
CA ARG A 195 21.35 -17.97 15.59
C ARG A 195 22.45 -17.66 16.61
N CYS A 196 22.22 -16.70 17.53
CA CYS A 196 23.21 -16.27 18.53
C CYS A 196 24.56 -15.84 17.92
N ASP A 197 24.56 -15.16 16.77
CA ASP A 197 25.77 -14.85 16.00
C ASP A 197 26.34 -13.44 16.23
N ARG A 198 25.74 -12.69 17.17
CA ARG A 198 26.10 -11.30 17.49
C ARG A 198 25.96 -11.00 18.98
N CYS A 199 26.78 -10.07 19.49
CA CYS A 199 26.46 -9.44 20.77
C CYS A 199 25.21 -8.56 20.63
N GLU A 200 24.49 -8.41 21.73
CA GLU A 200 23.35 -7.52 21.85
C GLU A 200 23.78 -6.02 21.91
N PRO A 201 22.87 -5.07 21.69
CA PRO A 201 23.16 -3.64 21.89
C PRO A 201 23.62 -3.38 23.33
N GLY A 202 24.64 -2.54 23.49
CA GLY A 202 25.29 -2.33 24.80
C GLY A 202 26.29 -3.43 25.20
N PHE A 203 26.51 -4.45 24.35
CA PHE A 203 27.50 -5.52 24.56
C PHE A 203 28.42 -5.74 23.34
N TRP A 204 29.62 -6.25 23.60
CA TRP A 204 30.70 -6.46 22.63
C TRP A 204 31.54 -7.70 22.94
N GLY A 205 32.41 -8.09 21.99
CA GLY A 205 33.46 -9.07 22.24
C GLY A 205 33.07 -10.54 22.04
N LEU A 206 32.17 -10.86 21.09
CA LEU A 206 31.73 -12.25 20.81
C LEU A 206 32.91 -13.23 20.60
N HIS A 207 33.99 -12.79 19.96
CA HIS A 207 35.21 -13.58 19.77
C HIS A 207 35.85 -14.00 21.10
N LYS A 208 35.75 -13.19 22.17
CA LYS A 208 36.32 -13.48 23.50
C LYS A 208 35.63 -14.63 24.21
N ILE A 209 34.48 -15.10 23.72
CA ILE A 209 33.87 -16.35 24.20
C ILE A 209 34.77 -17.55 23.86
N SER A 210 35.53 -17.49 22.75
CA SER A 210 36.56 -18.49 22.43
C SER A 210 37.81 -18.38 23.32
N GLU A 211 38.03 -17.22 23.93
CA GLU A 211 39.12 -16.93 24.88
C GLU A 211 38.73 -17.23 26.35
N GLY A 212 37.52 -17.75 26.59
CA GLY A 212 37.03 -18.16 27.91
C GLY A 212 35.99 -17.24 28.56
N SER A 213 35.52 -16.18 27.89
CA SER A 213 34.39 -15.37 28.37
C SER A 213 33.08 -16.17 28.37
N SER A 214 32.23 -15.97 29.38
CA SER A 214 30.93 -16.68 29.50
C SER A 214 29.83 -16.16 28.57
N GLY A 215 30.07 -15.04 27.89
CA GLY A 215 29.13 -14.30 27.06
C GLY A 215 29.81 -13.03 26.53
N CYS A 216 29.06 -12.11 25.93
CA CYS A 216 29.61 -10.80 25.56
C CYS A 216 29.82 -9.92 26.81
N SER A 217 30.78 -9.00 26.76
CA SER A 217 31.03 -8.01 27.81
C SER A 217 30.22 -6.74 27.53
N PRO A 218 29.70 -6.03 28.54
CA PRO A 218 29.02 -4.76 28.33
C PRO A 218 29.98 -3.65 27.90
N CYS A 219 29.37 -2.58 27.41
CA CYS A 219 30.06 -1.45 26.81
C CYS A 219 30.61 -0.45 27.81
N ASP A 220 30.06 -0.36 29.03
CA ASP A 220 30.59 0.43 30.16
C ASP A 220 31.05 1.85 29.77
N CYS A 221 30.27 2.50 28.92
CA CYS A 221 30.55 3.83 28.39
C CYS A 221 30.14 4.90 29.40
N ASP A 222 31.03 5.87 29.66
CA ASP A 222 30.74 6.96 30.61
C ASP A 222 29.51 7.75 30.14
N GLN A 223 28.48 7.85 30.99
CA GLN A 223 27.19 8.46 30.64
C GLN A 223 27.30 9.96 30.29
N TYR A 224 28.29 10.66 30.85
CA TYR A 224 28.48 12.09 30.67
C TYR A 224 29.51 12.41 29.58
N GLY A 225 30.54 11.57 29.42
CA GLY A 225 31.58 11.76 28.40
C GLY A 225 31.33 11.05 27.07
N SER A 226 30.52 9.98 27.05
CA SER A 226 30.13 9.27 25.83
C SER A 226 28.89 9.90 25.18
N VAL A 227 28.79 9.81 23.86
CA VAL A 227 27.59 10.20 23.09
C VAL A 227 26.46 9.18 23.29
N ARG A 228 26.81 7.93 23.58
CA ARG A 228 25.94 6.75 23.69
C ARG A 228 26.47 5.78 24.74
N ASP A 229 25.59 4.94 25.27
CA ASP A 229 25.87 3.84 26.19
C ASP A 229 26.42 2.58 25.49
N ASP A 230 26.16 2.42 24.18
CA ASP A 230 26.70 1.34 23.36
C ASP A 230 28.00 1.68 22.60
N CYS A 231 28.76 0.62 22.29
CA CYS A 231 30.15 0.66 21.85
C CYS A 231 30.39 -0.23 20.63
N GLU A 232 31.57 -0.09 20.02
CA GLU A 232 31.98 -0.90 18.87
C GLU A 232 32.17 -2.38 19.27
N GLN A 233 31.54 -3.30 18.51
CA GLN A 233 31.31 -4.68 18.96
C GLN A 233 32.55 -5.60 19.00
N MET A 234 33.73 -5.14 18.55
CA MET A 234 34.98 -5.91 18.57
C MET A 234 36.03 -5.36 19.53
N THR A 235 36.06 -4.06 19.76
CA THR A 235 37.07 -3.35 20.55
C THR A 235 36.54 -2.83 21.88
N GLY A 236 35.22 -2.72 22.02
CA GLY A 236 34.57 -2.17 23.22
C GLY A 236 34.77 -0.68 23.38
N ARG A 237 35.18 0.03 22.31
CA ARG A 237 35.40 1.47 22.29
C ARG A 237 34.07 2.22 22.22
N CYS A 238 33.87 3.12 23.17
CA CYS A 238 32.75 4.04 23.22
C CYS A 238 32.96 5.23 22.28
N VAL A 239 31.88 5.87 21.85
CA VAL A 239 31.94 7.08 21.01
C VAL A 239 31.93 8.31 21.91
N CYS A 240 33.01 9.08 21.92
CA CYS A 240 33.19 10.18 22.87
C CYS A 240 32.59 11.50 22.37
N LYS A 241 32.02 12.30 23.28
CA LYS A 241 31.63 13.68 22.99
C LYS A 241 32.87 14.51 22.68
N HIS A 242 32.68 15.62 21.97
CA HIS A 242 33.80 16.42 21.46
C HIS A 242 34.69 16.95 22.60
N GLY A 243 36.01 16.84 22.44
CA GLY A 243 37.01 17.17 23.47
C GLY A 243 37.34 16.06 24.47
N ILE A 244 36.47 15.04 24.61
CA ILE A 244 36.61 13.94 25.58
C ILE A 244 37.31 12.73 24.94
N GLN A 245 38.10 12.00 25.73
CA GLN A 245 39.02 10.96 25.30
C GLN A 245 38.95 9.70 26.17
N GLY A 246 39.73 8.67 25.80
CA GLY A 246 39.76 7.37 26.48
C GLY A 246 38.80 6.34 25.87
N MET A 247 39.07 5.05 26.09
CA MET A 247 38.29 3.93 25.50
C MET A 247 36.81 3.92 25.95
N LYS A 248 36.53 4.44 27.15
CA LYS A 248 35.19 4.60 27.74
C LYS A 248 34.72 6.05 27.83
N CYS A 249 35.46 6.96 27.19
CA CYS A 249 35.17 8.39 27.14
C CYS A 249 35.11 9.08 28.50
N ASN A 250 35.97 8.68 29.44
CA ASN A 250 36.04 9.20 30.80
C ASN A 250 37.23 10.15 31.04
N ILE A 251 38.02 10.51 30.01
CA ILE A 251 39.26 11.29 30.15
C ILE A 251 39.09 12.69 29.53
N CYS A 252 39.36 13.74 30.32
CA CYS A 252 39.32 15.13 29.88
C CYS A 252 40.71 15.72 29.53
N PRO A 253 40.78 16.80 28.74
CA PRO A 253 42.00 17.58 28.53
C PRO A 253 42.54 18.17 29.84
N ALA A 254 43.88 18.31 29.92
CA ALA A 254 44.55 18.79 31.12
C ALA A 254 44.02 20.16 31.60
N GLY A 255 43.69 20.27 32.89
CA GLY A 255 43.05 21.44 33.49
C GLY A 255 41.52 21.36 33.58
N THR A 256 40.89 20.38 32.93
CA THR A 256 39.44 20.17 32.97
C THR A 256 39.08 18.79 33.52
N VAL A 257 37.89 18.68 34.12
CA VAL A 257 37.33 17.46 34.70
C VAL A 257 35.96 17.15 34.10
N LEU A 258 35.57 15.88 34.07
CA LEU A 258 34.33 15.46 33.41
C LEU A 258 33.11 15.76 34.31
N GLY A 259 32.25 16.67 33.85
CA GLY A 259 30.97 16.98 34.45
C GLY A 259 29.77 16.50 33.61
N PRO A 260 28.53 16.75 34.07
CA PRO A 260 27.32 16.28 33.38
C PRO A 260 27.21 16.72 31.91
N ASP A 261 27.68 17.93 31.62
CA ASP A 261 27.67 18.55 30.29
C ASP A 261 28.97 18.31 29.49
N GLY A 262 29.92 17.54 30.03
CA GLY A 262 31.25 17.28 29.45
C GLY A 262 32.40 17.90 30.26
N CYS A 263 33.56 18.09 29.63
CA CYS A 263 34.74 18.61 30.33
C CYS A 263 34.56 20.08 30.74
N MET A 264 34.61 20.34 32.05
CA MET A 264 34.48 21.65 32.67
C MET A 264 35.74 22.05 33.45
N ASP A 265 35.95 23.35 33.66
CA ASP A 265 37.13 23.88 34.35
C ASP A 265 37.20 23.42 35.81
N ALA A 266 38.35 22.88 36.22
CA ALA A 266 38.56 22.33 37.56
C ALA A 266 38.43 23.37 38.69
N SER A 267 38.48 24.67 38.37
CA SER A 267 38.27 25.77 39.33
C SER A 267 36.79 25.93 39.70
N ILE A 268 35.87 25.55 38.81
CA ILE A 268 34.41 25.64 39.00
C ILE A 268 33.89 24.31 39.59
N ALA A 269 34.43 23.19 39.12
CA ALA A 269 34.12 21.85 39.59
C ALA A 269 34.80 21.55 40.94
N LYS A 270 34.35 22.18 42.02
CA LYS A 270 34.85 21.91 43.38
C LYS A 270 34.60 20.43 43.72
N ALA A 271 35.69 19.70 43.93
CA ALA A 271 35.71 18.24 43.83
C ALA A 271 34.80 17.50 44.81
N VAL A 272 34.27 16.36 44.35
CA VAL A 272 33.88 15.22 45.19
C VAL A 272 34.88 14.10 44.95
N SER A 273 35.82 13.95 45.87
CA SER A 273 36.69 12.77 45.97
C SER A 273 36.12 11.86 47.05
N GLY A 274 35.35 10.84 46.65
CA GLY A 274 34.73 9.91 47.58
C GLY A 274 35.69 8.83 48.08
N SER A 275 35.48 8.34 49.30
CA SER A 275 36.15 7.16 49.86
C SER A 275 35.25 5.91 49.76
N CYS A 276 35.80 4.73 50.02
CA CYS A 276 34.98 3.51 50.12
C CYS A 276 34.04 3.47 51.35
N GLU A 277 34.04 4.50 52.20
CA GLU A 277 33.04 4.70 53.26
C GLU A 277 31.78 5.40 52.73
N GLU A 278 31.84 6.03 51.55
CA GLU A 278 30.74 6.77 50.91
C GLU A 278 30.10 6.02 49.72
N LEU A 279 30.66 4.87 49.31
CA LEU A 279 30.23 4.09 48.14
C LEU A 279 29.71 2.69 48.52
N GLU A 280 28.39 2.53 48.64
CA GLU A 280 27.77 1.20 48.77
C GLU A 280 27.83 0.41 47.45
N CYS A 281 28.30 -0.83 47.52
CA CYS A 281 28.38 -1.76 46.39
C CYS A 281 27.31 -2.86 46.52
N PHE A 282 26.61 -3.17 45.42
CA PHE A 282 25.48 -4.10 45.42
C PHE A 282 25.86 -5.46 44.81
N HIS A 283 24.91 -6.41 44.83
CA HIS A 283 24.99 -7.71 44.15
C HIS A 283 26.27 -8.53 44.41
N GLY A 284 26.89 -8.37 45.59
CA GLY A 284 28.08 -9.13 46.02
C GLY A 284 29.43 -8.51 45.67
N ALA A 285 29.46 -7.31 45.10
CA ALA A 285 30.71 -6.57 44.87
C ALA A 285 31.27 -5.96 46.17
N LYS A 286 32.57 -5.65 46.19
CA LYS A 286 33.25 -5.00 47.31
C LYS A 286 33.97 -3.74 46.84
N CYS A 287 33.85 -2.63 47.56
CA CYS A 287 34.58 -1.41 47.25
C CYS A 287 36.09 -1.58 47.48
N LYS A 288 36.92 -1.03 46.58
CA LYS A 288 38.36 -0.82 46.77
C LYS A 288 38.76 0.56 46.25
N GLU A 289 39.63 1.23 46.99
CA GLU A 289 40.29 2.48 46.58
C GLU A 289 41.56 2.19 45.77
N LYS A 290 41.81 3.00 44.74
CA LYS A 290 43.10 2.99 44.02
C LYS A 290 43.37 4.34 43.36
N HIS A 291 44.52 4.94 43.71
CA HIS A 291 45.01 6.20 43.13
C HIS A 291 44.03 7.42 43.17
N GLY A 292 43.06 7.42 44.10
CA GLY A 292 42.06 8.49 44.22
C GLY A 292 40.72 8.20 43.53
N GLU A 293 40.57 7.04 42.87
CA GLU A 293 39.29 6.51 42.42
C GLU A 293 38.80 5.37 43.35
N VAL A 294 37.49 5.27 43.53
CA VAL A 294 36.79 4.21 44.27
C VAL A 294 36.04 3.30 43.30
N GLN A 295 36.17 1.98 43.44
CA GLN A 295 35.52 1.04 42.52
C GLN A 295 34.99 -0.23 43.23
N CYS A 296 33.76 -0.61 42.92
CA CYS A 296 33.17 -1.89 43.28
C CYS A 296 33.74 -3.03 42.41
N VAL A 297 34.29 -4.07 43.03
CA VAL A 297 34.88 -5.23 42.32
C VAL A 297 34.31 -6.57 42.76
N CYS A 298 34.18 -7.50 41.81
CA CYS A 298 33.64 -8.85 41.99
C CYS A 298 34.74 -9.91 41.89
N ASP A 299 35.39 -10.20 43.02
CA ASP A 299 36.60 -11.04 43.06
C ASP A 299 36.34 -12.56 42.93
N PHE A 300 35.09 -13.02 42.80
CA PHE A 300 34.75 -14.45 42.74
C PHE A 300 34.69 -15.03 41.30
N LYS A 301 34.75 -16.36 41.20
CA LYS A 301 34.72 -17.15 39.97
C LYS A 301 33.93 -18.42 40.21
N CYS A 302 33.04 -18.80 39.30
CA CYS A 302 32.43 -20.13 39.30
C CYS A 302 33.45 -21.17 38.85
N THR A 303 33.46 -22.33 39.50
CA THR A 303 34.43 -23.41 39.27
C THR A 303 33.81 -24.56 38.50
N SER A 304 34.64 -25.46 37.94
CA SER A 304 34.16 -26.63 37.19
C SER A 304 33.41 -27.65 38.06
N GLU A 305 33.47 -27.52 39.38
CA GLU A 305 32.69 -28.32 40.33
C GLU A 305 31.22 -27.88 40.39
N ASP A 306 30.88 -26.67 39.90
CA ASP A 306 29.50 -26.20 39.66
C ASP A 306 28.91 -26.75 38.33
N ARG A 307 29.54 -27.77 37.73
CA ARG A 307 29.13 -28.39 36.46
C ARG A 307 29.31 -29.91 36.54
N ASP A 308 28.33 -30.59 37.12
CA ASP A 308 28.36 -32.06 37.12
C ASP A 308 28.20 -32.60 35.69
N THR A 309 28.99 -33.61 35.33
CA THR A 309 29.41 -33.83 33.92
C THR A 309 28.53 -34.82 33.15
N LYS A 310 27.21 -34.83 33.41
CA LYS A 310 26.25 -35.74 32.75
C LYS A 310 24.96 -34.99 32.36
N ASN A 311 24.75 -34.89 31.05
CA ASN A 311 23.70 -34.12 30.35
C ASN A 311 23.84 -32.59 30.46
N MET A 312 24.17 -31.95 29.33
CA MET A 312 24.53 -30.52 29.28
C MET A 312 23.34 -29.57 29.03
N GLU A 313 22.10 -30.09 29.00
CA GLU A 313 20.89 -29.31 28.69
C GLU A 313 20.11 -28.87 29.95
N ASP A 314 20.38 -29.48 31.11
CA ASP A 314 19.48 -29.50 32.28
C ASP A 314 19.83 -28.49 33.40
N HIS A 315 20.82 -27.61 33.16
CA HIS A 315 21.32 -26.64 34.16
C HIS A 315 21.30 -25.18 33.66
N THR A 316 20.71 -24.93 32.49
CA THR A 316 20.43 -23.55 32.05
C THR A 316 19.30 -22.99 32.92
N VAL A 317 19.42 -21.73 33.35
CA VAL A 317 18.38 -21.00 34.08
C VAL A 317 18.00 -19.72 33.36
N CYS A 318 16.72 -19.35 33.44
CA CYS A 318 16.20 -18.10 32.92
C CYS A 318 16.33 -17.00 33.98
N GLY A 319 16.88 -15.85 33.61
CA GLY A 319 16.97 -14.67 34.48
C GLY A 319 15.71 -13.80 34.43
N THR A 320 15.49 -12.99 35.47
CA THR A 320 14.44 -11.96 35.51
C THR A 320 14.61 -10.84 34.48
N ASP A 321 15.76 -10.77 33.82
CA ASP A 321 16.05 -9.94 32.65
C ASP A 321 15.67 -10.59 31.30
N GLY A 322 15.16 -11.83 31.31
CA GLY A 322 14.80 -12.59 30.11
C GLY A 322 15.96 -13.33 29.45
N ASN A 323 17.17 -13.31 30.03
CA ASN A 323 18.35 -13.97 29.46
C ASN A 323 18.55 -15.39 29.99
N SER A 324 19.18 -16.24 29.17
CA SER A 324 19.52 -17.63 29.54
C SER A 324 20.96 -17.75 30.03
N TYR A 325 21.14 -18.23 31.27
CA TYR A 325 22.42 -18.37 31.95
C TYR A 325 22.77 -19.85 32.15
N GLY A 326 24.02 -20.25 31.89
CA GLY A 326 24.43 -21.66 31.91
C GLY A 326 24.55 -22.30 33.29
N SER A 327 24.36 -21.53 34.37
CA SER A 327 24.00 -21.97 35.72
C SER A 327 23.63 -20.75 36.57
N GLU A 328 23.01 -20.96 37.74
CA GLU A 328 22.74 -19.85 38.67
C GLU A 328 24.02 -19.14 39.14
N CYS A 329 25.15 -19.85 39.31
CA CYS A 329 26.41 -19.18 39.62
C CYS A 329 26.83 -18.21 38.50
N GLN A 330 26.64 -18.58 37.22
CA GLN A 330 26.93 -17.69 36.10
C GLN A 330 26.02 -16.46 36.08
N LEU A 331 24.73 -16.62 36.42
CA LEU A 331 23.78 -15.52 36.59
C LEU A 331 24.22 -14.57 37.71
N ARG A 332 24.52 -15.09 38.91
CA ARG A 332 24.98 -14.29 40.06
C ARG A 332 26.32 -13.59 39.80
N LEU A 333 27.25 -14.23 39.07
CA LEU A 333 28.52 -13.62 38.69
C LEU A 333 28.35 -12.49 37.65
N PHE A 334 27.39 -12.62 36.72
CA PHE A 334 27.03 -11.58 35.76
C PHE A 334 26.33 -10.40 36.45
N SER A 335 25.35 -10.69 37.33
CA SER A 335 24.67 -9.72 38.20
C SER A 335 25.67 -8.89 39.03
N CYS A 336 26.65 -9.54 39.67
CA CYS A 336 27.71 -8.86 40.42
C CYS A 336 28.52 -7.95 39.51
N ARG A 337 29.17 -8.51 38.47
CA ARG A 337 30.17 -7.79 37.65
C ARG A 337 29.64 -6.54 36.99
N TYR A 338 28.34 -6.50 36.71
CA TYR A 338 27.69 -5.41 36.00
C TYR A 338 26.65 -4.67 36.86
N GLN A 339 26.65 -4.92 38.18
CA GLN A 339 25.81 -4.27 39.20
C GLN A 339 24.31 -4.22 38.83
N LYS A 340 23.76 -5.36 38.39
CA LYS A 340 22.35 -5.49 38.00
C LYS A 340 21.60 -6.49 38.88
N SER A 341 20.40 -6.12 39.32
CA SER A 341 19.51 -6.99 40.09
C SER A 341 18.84 -8.03 39.17
N ILE A 342 19.51 -9.15 38.97
CA ILE A 342 19.04 -10.27 38.16
C ILE A 342 18.96 -11.49 39.07
N GLU A 343 17.81 -12.16 39.06
CA GLU A 343 17.51 -13.36 39.85
C GLU A 343 17.01 -14.47 38.92
N VAL A 344 16.88 -15.71 39.40
CA VAL A 344 16.33 -16.81 38.60
C VAL A 344 14.81 -16.64 38.49
N ALA A 345 14.32 -16.44 37.26
CA ALA A 345 12.90 -16.42 36.91
C ALA A 345 12.32 -17.82 36.63
N GLY A 346 13.18 -18.80 36.32
CA GLY A 346 12.78 -20.20 36.13
C GLY A 346 13.92 -21.11 35.71
N GLU A 347 13.71 -22.41 35.84
CA GLU A 347 14.62 -23.45 35.34
C GLU A 347 14.44 -23.66 33.82
N GLY A 348 15.53 -23.95 33.11
CA GLY A 348 15.57 -24.02 31.65
C GLY A 348 15.88 -22.68 30.97
N SER A 349 15.93 -22.70 29.63
CA SER A 349 16.08 -21.49 28.81
C SER A 349 14.75 -20.75 28.65
N CYS A 350 14.78 -19.42 28.70
CA CYS A 350 13.60 -18.55 28.65
C CYS A 350 12.66 -18.78 27.45
N PHE A 351 13.17 -19.33 26.33
CA PHE A 351 12.37 -19.58 25.13
C PHE A 351 11.33 -20.71 25.27
N LYS A 352 11.31 -21.48 26.38
CA LYS A 352 10.26 -22.48 26.65
C LYS A 352 8.96 -21.89 27.24
N LEU A 353 8.85 -20.56 27.38
CA LEU A 353 7.71 -19.87 28.00
C LEU A 353 6.89 -19.05 26.99
N ASN A 354 5.90 -19.69 26.33
CA ASN A 354 4.99 -19.01 25.39
C ASN A 354 3.70 -18.52 26.08
N VAL A 355 3.51 -17.20 26.18
CA VAL A 355 2.24 -16.55 26.57
C VAL A 355 2.00 -15.28 25.74
N THR A 356 0.73 -15.04 25.36
CA THR A 356 0.29 -13.97 24.44
C THR A 356 -0.10 -12.65 25.12
N LEU A 357 0.18 -11.51 24.47
CA LEU A 357 -0.26 -10.14 24.82
C LEU A 357 -0.48 -9.32 23.51
N SER A 358 -1.35 -8.32 23.40
CA SER A 358 -2.54 -7.92 24.19
C SER A 358 -3.60 -7.34 23.18
N THR A 359 -4.35 -6.22 23.24
CA THR A 359 -4.52 -5.07 24.16
C THR A 359 -5.90 -4.41 23.89
N VAL A 360 -6.44 -3.59 24.82
CA VAL A 360 -7.62 -2.69 24.61
C VAL A 360 -7.25 -1.29 25.16
N PRO A 361 -7.70 -0.16 24.55
CA PRO A 361 -7.04 1.14 24.72
C PRO A 361 -7.55 2.01 25.89
N VAL A 362 -6.80 3.07 26.18
CA VAL A 362 -7.13 4.15 27.14
C VAL A 362 -7.34 5.46 26.39
N SER A 363 -8.29 6.29 26.85
CA SER A 363 -8.52 7.67 26.38
C SER A 363 -8.83 8.60 27.55
N THR A 364 -8.55 9.90 27.42
CA THR A 364 -8.51 10.84 28.55
C THR A 364 -9.76 11.75 28.67
N THR A 365 -10.02 12.16 29.92
CA THR A 365 -10.99 13.13 30.45
C THR A 365 -10.95 14.54 29.79
N MET A 366 -11.96 15.44 29.85
CA MET A 366 -13.34 15.47 30.39
C MET A 366 -14.02 16.81 29.99
N SER A 367 -15.37 16.87 29.88
CA SER A 367 -16.24 17.82 30.64
C SER A 367 -17.69 17.99 30.10
N SER A 368 -18.61 18.34 31.02
CA SER A 368 -19.79 19.23 30.84
C SER A 368 -21.04 18.84 30.00
N ALA A 369 -21.84 17.91 30.55
CA ALA A 369 -23.25 18.12 30.99
C ALA A 369 -24.50 18.19 30.03
N ARG A 370 -25.61 17.59 30.53
CA ARG A 370 -27.06 17.65 30.14
C ARG A 370 -27.50 16.90 28.86
N ARG A 371 -28.75 16.41 28.68
CA ARG A 371 -29.84 15.84 29.55
C ARG A 371 -30.92 15.20 28.61
N SER A 372 -31.94 14.51 29.16
CA SER A 372 -33.14 13.85 28.52
C SER A 372 -32.82 12.57 27.71
N THR A 373 -33.47 11.40 27.85
CA THR A 373 -34.91 10.97 27.91
C THR A 373 -35.66 11.14 26.58
N GLU A 374 -36.49 10.22 26.08
CA GLU A 374 -37.06 8.92 26.56
C GLU A 374 -36.81 7.77 25.50
N THR A 375 -36.80 6.46 25.82
CA THR A 375 -37.94 5.51 26.00
C THR A 375 -38.86 5.43 24.74
N THR A 376 -39.31 4.29 24.19
CA THR A 376 -39.85 3.06 24.82
C THR A 376 -39.95 1.87 23.81
N THR A 377 -39.80 0.63 24.28
CA THR A 377 -40.38 -0.71 23.85
C THR A 377 -40.89 -0.97 22.40
N ARG A 378 -40.93 -2.21 21.86
CA ARG A 378 -41.37 -3.49 22.49
C ARG A 378 -40.90 -4.77 21.75
N LYS A 379 -40.91 -5.88 22.48
CA LYS A 379 -40.65 -7.30 22.13
C LYS A 379 -42.02 -8.03 21.96
N PRO A 380 -42.18 -9.38 21.81
CA PRO A 380 -41.21 -10.49 21.55
C PRO A 380 -41.73 -11.64 20.60
N THR A 381 -41.00 -12.78 20.54
CA THR A 381 -41.48 -14.21 20.51
C THR A 381 -42.34 -14.78 19.36
N THR A 382 -42.36 -16.08 18.99
CA THR A 382 -41.49 -17.31 18.99
C THR A 382 -42.27 -18.40 18.18
N VAL A 383 -41.75 -19.52 17.65
CA VAL A 383 -41.39 -20.82 18.31
C VAL A 383 -40.89 -21.83 17.24
N ALA A 384 -39.91 -22.67 17.61
CA ALA A 384 -39.52 -24.06 17.21
C ALA A 384 -40.10 -24.77 15.94
N GLU A 385 -39.27 -25.39 15.07
CA GLU A 385 -38.86 -26.84 14.99
C GLU A 385 -39.83 -27.75 14.18
N THR A 386 -39.47 -28.86 13.50
CA THR A 386 -38.54 -29.99 13.82
C THR A 386 -38.04 -30.81 12.60
N LYS A 387 -36.83 -31.39 12.75
CA LYS A 387 -36.24 -32.71 12.36
C LYS A 387 -36.33 -33.45 10.97
N ILE A 388 -35.12 -33.77 10.44
CA ILE A 388 -34.42 -35.06 10.10
C ILE A 388 -35.15 -36.28 9.42
N VAL A 389 -34.55 -36.89 8.36
CA VAL A 389 -34.10 -38.34 8.18
C VAL A 389 -34.04 -38.88 6.71
N ARG A 390 -32.84 -39.38 6.28
CA ARG A 390 -32.40 -40.50 5.34
C ARG A 390 -33.14 -40.81 4.00
N GLU A 391 -32.59 -41.49 2.98
CA GLU A 391 -31.81 -42.78 2.81
C GLU A 391 -30.77 -42.72 1.64
N ILE A 392 -29.70 -43.54 1.43
CA ILE A 392 -29.36 -45.00 1.48
C ILE A 392 -29.71 -45.76 0.18
N THR A 393 -28.85 -46.52 -0.55
CA THR A 393 -27.36 -46.79 -0.57
C THR A 393 -26.79 -46.69 -2.05
N ASP A 394 -25.93 -47.50 -2.73
CA ASP A 394 -25.19 -48.80 -2.57
C ASP A 394 -24.01 -48.96 -3.59
N GLU A 395 -23.30 -50.12 -3.69
CA GLU A 395 -21.90 -50.24 -4.25
C GLU A 395 -21.65 -51.19 -5.53
N PRO A 396 -20.53 -51.95 -5.81
CA PRO A 396 -19.85 -51.94 -7.15
C PRO A 396 -19.58 -53.31 -7.86
N LEU A 397 -18.71 -53.35 -8.93
CA LEU A 397 -17.48 -54.24 -9.10
C LEU A 397 -17.03 -54.61 -10.58
N GLU A 398 -15.69 -54.66 -10.84
CA GLU A 398 -14.86 -55.38 -11.89
C GLU A 398 -15.05 -55.16 -13.45
N ASN A 399 -14.02 -54.92 -14.32
CA ASN A 399 -12.80 -55.64 -14.85
C ASN A 399 -13.07 -56.57 -16.08
N LEU A 400 -12.22 -56.81 -17.12
CA LEU A 400 -10.76 -56.68 -17.39
C LEU A 400 -10.39 -56.39 -18.90
N LEU A 401 -9.13 -55.97 -19.14
CA LEU A 401 -8.22 -56.29 -20.30
C LEU A 401 -8.56 -55.94 -21.78
N GLN A 402 -7.82 -54.99 -22.40
CA GLN A 402 -6.74 -55.25 -23.40
C GLN A 402 -6.05 -53.97 -23.95
N THR A 403 -4.84 -54.13 -24.51
CA THR A 403 -3.96 -53.11 -25.17
C THR A 403 -3.44 -53.72 -26.51
N PRO A 404 -2.80 -53.01 -27.49
CA PRO A 404 -1.93 -51.84 -27.30
C PRO A 404 -1.78 -50.78 -28.44
N LYS A 405 -0.91 -49.80 -28.17
CA LYS A 405 -0.10 -48.97 -29.11
C LYS A 405 -0.82 -48.01 -30.09
N SER A 406 -0.93 -46.76 -29.64
CA SER A 406 -0.33 -45.61 -30.35
C SER A 406 -0.09 -44.45 -29.37
N ALA A 407 1.06 -44.44 -28.70
CA ALA A 407 1.46 -43.34 -27.83
C ALA A 407 2.40 -42.39 -28.58
N LEU A 408 1.99 -41.12 -28.72
CA LEU A 408 2.95 -40.02 -28.73
C LEU A 408 3.25 -39.70 -27.26
N GLU A 409 4.53 -39.64 -26.89
CA GLU A 409 4.91 -39.37 -25.50
C GLU A 409 4.73 -37.88 -25.15
N PHE A 410 4.37 -37.65 -23.89
CA PHE A 410 3.83 -36.37 -23.41
C PHE A 410 4.90 -35.61 -22.63
N SER A 411 5.42 -34.51 -23.17
CA SER A 411 6.40 -33.67 -22.48
C SER A 411 5.73 -32.58 -21.65
N THR A 412 5.94 -32.61 -20.34
CA THR A 412 5.72 -31.49 -19.41
C THR A 412 7.08 -31.01 -18.87
N PRO A 413 7.20 -29.86 -18.19
CA PRO A 413 6.28 -28.71 -18.10
C PRO A 413 6.95 -27.36 -18.48
N THR A 414 6.13 -26.30 -18.63
CA THR A 414 6.57 -24.89 -18.48
C THR A 414 5.54 -24.16 -17.60
N THR A 415 5.74 -24.16 -16.28
CA THR A 415 6.45 -23.11 -15.50
C THR A 415 5.68 -21.80 -15.36
N VAL A 416 5.19 -21.52 -14.15
CA VAL A 416 4.82 -20.17 -13.71
C VAL A 416 6.11 -19.35 -13.61
N ASN A 417 6.18 -18.21 -14.30
CA ASN A 417 7.35 -17.33 -14.27
C ASN A 417 7.43 -16.59 -12.93
N VAL A 418 8.25 -17.11 -12.01
CA VAL A 418 8.57 -16.46 -10.73
C VAL A 418 9.65 -15.41 -10.99
N ILE A 419 9.27 -14.13 -10.96
CA ILE A 419 10.18 -12.99 -11.14
C ILE A 419 11.25 -13.02 -10.04
N GLY A 420 12.50 -13.32 -10.41
CA GLY A 420 13.65 -13.49 -9.53
C GLY A 420 14.42 -12.20 -9.24
N MET A 421 14.49 -11.28 -10.21
CA MET A 421 15.13 -9.97 -10.09
C MET A 421 14.22 -8.87 -10.69
N PRO A 422 13.60 -8.01 -9.86
CA PRO A 422 12.64 -7.03 -10.35
C PRO A 422 13.29 -5.93 -11.21
N LEU A 423 12.77 -5.79 -12.43
CA LEU A 423 12.93 -4.65 -13.33
C LEU A 423 11.76 -3.66 -13.12
N PHE A 424 12.10 -2.37 -12.99
CA PHE A 424 11.18 -1.25 -12.81
C PHE A 424 11.25 -0.31 -14.02
N SER A 425 10.10 0.24 -14.44
CA SER A 425 9.96 1.07 -15.65
C SER A 425 10.08 2.59 -15.45
N GLY A 426 10.20 3.06 -14.20
CA GLY A 426 10.02 4.47 -13.84
C GLY A 426 8.59 4.88 -13.46
N LYS A 427 7.60 3.99 -13.63
CA LYS A 427 6.28 4.08 -12.96
C LYS A 427 5.94 2.82 -12.13
N SER A 428 6.62 1.70 -12.39
CA SER A 428 6.52 0.46 -11.61
C SER A 428 6.89 0.67 -10.14
N TYR A 429 6.25 -0.07 -9.24
CA TYR A 429 6.65 -0.06 -7.82
C TYR A 429 6.38 -1.38 -7.09
N LEU A 430 7.11 -1.57 -5.99
CA LEU A 430 6.82 -2.55 -4.93
C LEU A 430 6.38 -1.80 -3.67
N GLU A 431 5.32 -2.29 -3.04
CA GLU A 431 4.77 -1.79 -1.78
C GLU A 431 5.11 -2.78 -0.66
N LEU A 432 5.66 -2.28 0.44
CA LEU A 432 6.09 -3.07 1.59
C LEU A 432 5.56 -2.46 2.89
N SER A 433 5.57 -3.25 3.96
CA SER A 433 5.33 -2.73 5.31
C SER A 433 6.31 -1.61 5.66
N LYS A 434 5.85 -0.65 6.47
CA LYS A 434 6.63 0.52 6.88
C LYS A 434 7.98 0.14 7.50
N LEU A 435 8.98 1.01 7.33
CA LEU A 435 10.31 0.79 7.89
C LEU A 435 10.29 0.91 9.42
N GLU A 436 10.80 -0.09 10.12
CA GLU A 436 11.08 -0.06 11.58
C GLU A 436 12.35 0.76 11.87
N ALA A 437 12.40 1.99 11.36
CA ALA A 437 13.60 2.82 11.26
C ALA A 437 13.86 3.73 12.47
N TYR A 438 13.15 3.56 13.59
CA TYR A 438 12.97 4.58 14.64
C TYR A 438 14.25 5.28 15.09
N SER A 439 15.23 4.56 15.66
CA SER A 439 16.51 5.13 16.11
C SER A 439 17.71 4.78 15.20
N ARG A 440 17.53 3.80 14.31
CA ARG A 440 18.55 3.27 13.39
C ARG A 440 17.91 2.82 12.09
N LEU A 441 18.59 3.06 10.98
CA LEU A 441 18.25 2.54 9.66
C LEU A 441 19.54 2.16 8.94
N ALA A 442 19.53 1.03 8.25
CA ALA A 442 20.54 0.68 7.27
C ALA A 442 19.83 0.05 6.07
N ILE A 443 20.14 0.54 4.88
CA ILE A 443 19.65 0.03 3.61
C ILE A 443 20.87 -0.29 2.76
N GLU A 444 20.98 -1.52 2.30
CA GLU A 444 22.01 -1.96 1.36
C GLU A 444 21.32 -2.63 0.17
N LEU A 445 21.74 -2.29 -1.05
CA LEU A 445 21.21 -2.90 -2.27
C LEU A 445 22.17 -2.76 -3.45
N GLU A 446 21.92 -3.53 -4.50
CA GLU A 446 22.54 -3.34 -5.81
C GLU A 446 21.49 -2.90 -6.83
N ILE A 447 21.80 -1.83 -7.58
CA ILE A 447 20.93 -1.31 -8.64
C ILE A 447 21.63 -1.30 -9.99
N ARG A 448 20.94 -1.69 -11.06
CA ARG A 448 21.31 -1.42 -12.46
C ARG A 448 20.37 -0.36 -13.01
N THR A 449 20.76 0.91 -12.95
CA THR A 449 19.91 2.02 -13.43
C THR A 449 20.05 2.25 -14.93
N LEU A 450 18.94 2.62 -15.58
CA LEU A 450 18.86 2.96 -17.01
C LEU A 450 18.58 4.46 -17.24
N ALA A 451 18.56 5.28 -16.17
CA ALA A 451 18.24 6.71 -16.21
C ALA A 451 19.17 7.53 -15.29
N ASN A 452 19.22 8.85 -15.48
CA ASN A 452 19.97 9.76 -14.60
C ASN A 452 19.17 10.14 -13.33
N ASP A 453 17.84 10.03 -13.36
CA ASP A 453 16.95 10.34 -12.25
C ASP A 453 16.06 9.13 -11.94
N GLY A 454 15.73 8.90 -10.67
CA GLY A 454 14.84 7.80 -10.29
C GLY A 454 14.66 7.60 -8.78
N ILE A 455 13.41 7.56 -8.31
CA ILE A 455 13.06 7.27 -6.91
C ILE A 455 13.34 5.78 -6.61
N ILE A 456 14.40 5.48 -5.87
CA ILE A 456 14.74 4.10 -5.49
C ILE A 456 13.81 3.64 -4.36
N LEU A 457 13.65 4.44 -3.31
CA LEU A 457 12.66 4.19 -2.24
C LEU A 457 12.19 5.46 -1.53
N TYR A 458 11.00 5.39 -0.94
CA TYR A 458 10.43 6.42 -0.05
C TYR A 458 9.60 5.80 1.07
N ASN A 459 9.69 6.35 2.28
CA ASN A 459 8.76 6.07 3.36
C ASN A 459 8.62 7.30 4.28
N GLY A 460 7.41 7.60 4.75
CA GLY A 460 7.10 8.84 5.47
C GLY A 460 6.11 8.68 6.64
N GLN A 461 5.98 9.72 7.45
CA GLN A 461 5.08 9.77 8.60
C GLN A 461 3.60 9.81 8.21
N THR A 462 3.25 10.53 7.14
CA THR A 462 1.86 10.68 6.67
C THR A 462 1.75 10.66 5.14
N ALA A 463 0.60 10.21 4.64
CA ALA A 463 0.26 10.21 3.21
C ALA A 463 0.22 11.61 2.57
N SER A 464 0.25 12.67 3.38
CA SER A 464 0.37 14.06 2.92
C SER A 464 1.81 14.50 2.62
N GLY A 465 2.80 13.63 2.83
CA GLY A 465 4.23 13.98 2.77
C GLY A 465 4.73 14.86 3.92
N LYS A 466 3.84 15.34 4.80
CA LYS A 466 4.22 16.15 5.96
C LYS A 466 4.66 15.27 7.12
N GLY A 467 5.66 15.76 7.86
CA GLY A 467 6.24 15.07 9.01
C GLY A 467 7.62 14.49 8.70
N ASP A 468 8.03 13.54 9.53
CA ASP A 468 9.27 12.78 9.38
C ASP A 468 9.26 11.92 8.09
N TYR A 469 10.40 11.76 7.40
CA TYR A 469 10.51 10.88 6.23
C TYR A 469 11.94 10.40 5.94
N VAL A 470 12.07 9.39 5.08
CA VAL A 470 13.32 8.94 4.49
C VAL A 470 13.15 8.61 3.00
N SER A 471 14.13 8.95 2.18
CA SER A 471 14.17 8.63 0.75
C SER A 471 15.58 8.25 0.28
N LEU A 472 15.62 7.43 -0.77
CA LEU A 472 16.82 7.16 -1.56
C LEU A 472 16.44 7.34 -3.03
N ALA A 473 17.21 8.15 -3.75
CA ALA A 473 16.93 8.49 -5.14
C ALA A 473 18.22 8.63 -5.95
N ILE A 474 18.09 8.64 -7.27
CA ILE A 474 19.14 9.10 -8.18
C ILE A 474 18.72 10.49 -8.67
N LYS A 475 19.65 11.45 -8.70
CA LYS A 475 19.45 12.80 -9.21
C LYS A 475 20.67 13.29 -9.99
N ASP A 476 20.46 13.73 -11.23
CA ASP A 476 21.50 14.09 -12.20
C ASP A 476 22.57 12.97 -12.41
N GLY A 477 22.24 11.72 -12.12
CA GLY A 477 23.13 10.55 -12.14
C GLY A 477 23.87 10.27 -10.81
N TYR A 478 23.68 11.07 -9.76
CA TYR A 478 24.24 10.86 -8.42
C TYR A 478 23.20 10.21 -7.49
N VAL A 479 23.63 9.42 -6.51
CA VAL A 479 22.72 8.90 -5.48
C VAL A 479 22.50 9.98 -4.42
N GLU A 480 21.25 10.30 -4.10
CA GLU A 480 20.86 11.14 -2.96
C GLU A 480 20.13 10.30 -1.90
N PHE A 481 20.64 10.28 -0.68
CA PHE A 481 19.97 9.76 0.52
C PHE A 481 19.49 10.95 1.35
N LYS A 482 18.20 11.00 1.64
CA LYS A 482 17.58 12.10 2.41
C LYS A 482 16.75 11.58 3.56
N TYR A 483 16.69 12.38 4.61
CA TYR A 483 15.72 12.19 5.70
C TYR A 483 15.46 13.51 6.40
N ASP A 484 14.25 13.68 6.92
CA ASP A 484 13.93 14.72 7.89
C ASP A 484 13.37 14.05 9.14
N LEU A 485 13.85 14.48 10.30
CA LEU A 485 13.35 14.04 11.61
C LEU A 485 12.35 15.07 12.15
N GLY A 486 11.63 15.75 11.27
CA GLY A 486 10.77 16.90 11.57
C GLY A 486 11.52 18.03 12.29
N SER A 487 12.70 18.40 11.77
CA SER A 487 13.53 19.55 12.21
C SER A 487 14.44 20.12 11.09
N GLY A 488 14.31 19.64 9.85
CA GLY A 488 15.00 20.12 8.66
C GLY A 488 15.78 19.01 7.96
N VAL A 489 15.52 18.85 6.65
CA VAL A 489 16.09 17.79 5.81
C VAL A 489 17.62 17.74 5.83
N VAL A 490 18.14 16.51 5.95
CA VAL A 490 19.52 16.15 5.63
C VAL A 490 19.56 15.62 4.19
N VAL A 491 20.51 16.08 3.39
CA VAL A 491 20.75 15.60 2.02
C VAL A 491 22.19 15.14 1.90
N LEU A 492 22.40 13.85 1.64
CA LEU A 492 23.70 13.24 1.40
C LEU A 492 23.75 12.77 -0.06
N ARG A 493 24.73 13.24 -0.83
CA ARG A 493 24.84 12.99 -2.27
C ARG A 493 26.18 12.32 -2.58
N SER A 494 26.18 11.28 -3.41
CA SER A 494 27.42 10.58 -3.80
C SER A 494 28.43 11.53 -4.45
N SER A 495 29.73 11.27 -4.26
CA SER A 495 30.81 12.06 -4.85
C SER A 495 30.93 11.86 -6.36
N GLN A 496 30.55 10.69 -6.86
CA GLN A 496 30.57 10.31 -8.28
C GLN A 496 29.17 9.98 -8.82
N LYS A 497 29.03 10.03 -10.15
CA LYS A 497 27.84 9.56 -10.86
C LYS A 497 27.88 8.03 -11.05
N LEU A 498 26.70 7.41 -11.10
CA LEU A 498 26.52 6.03 -11.52
C LEU A 498 26.83 5.85 -13.00
N GLN A 499 27.23 4.64 -13.39
CA GLN A 499 27.39 4.21 -14.78
C GLN A 499 26.10 3.53 -15.23
N ILE A 500 25.34 4.21 -16.09
CA ILE A 500 24.10 3.69 -16.68
C ILE A 500 24.36 2.29 -17.30
N GLY A 501 23.48 1.33 -17.00
CA GLY A 501 23.58 -0.06 -17.45
C GLY A 501 24.48 -0.98 -16.61
N ARG A 502 25.09 -0.51 -15.52
CA ARG A 502 25.90 -1.35 -14.61
C ARG A 502 25.28 -1.49 -13.23
N PHE A 503 25.55 -2.61 -12.57
CA PHE A 503 25.18 -2.82 -11.17
C PHE A 503 26.12 -2.05 -10.24
N HIS A 504 25.54 -1.17 -9.42
CA HIS A 504 26.20 -0.38 -8.40
C HIS A 504 25.68 -0.75 -7.01
N ARG A 505 26.57 -0.90 -6.03
CA ARG A 505 26.21 -1.29 -4.64
C ARG A 505 26.08 -0.06 -3.77
N ILE A 506 24.87 0.27 -3.35
CA ILE A 506 24.54 1.43 -2.51
C ILE A 506 24.38 0.98 -1.06
N ILE A 507 24.97 1.73 -0.14
CA ILE A 507 24.83 1.54 1.31
C ILE A 507 24.47 2.90 1.93
N ALA A 508 23.21 3.03 2.36
CA ALA A 508 22.71 4.20 3.09
C ALA A 508 22.43 3.81 4.55
N LYS A 509 22.95 4.56 5.52
CA LYS A 509 22.74 4.32 6.96
C LYS A 509 22.33 5.62 7.65
N ARG A 510 21.46 5.51 8.65
CA ARG A 510 21.14 6.58 9.62
C ARG A 510 21.24 6.01 11.03
N TYR A 511 21.96 6.70 11.92
CA TYR A 511 22.04 6.40 13.34
C TYR A 511 21.68 7.67 14.11
N GLN A 512 20.50 7.69 14.73
CA GLN A 512 19.93 8.90 15.31
C GLN A 512 19.92 10.07 14.30
N ARG A 513 20.53 11.22 14.61
CA ARG A 513 20.55 12.38 13.71
C ARG A 513 21.54 12.22 12.57
N ASP A 514 22.53 11.35 12.72
CA ASP A 514 23.64 11.16 11.80
C ASP A 514 23.28 10.22 10.65
N GLY A 515 23.74 10.58 9.46
CA GLY A 515 23.47 9.89 8.20
C GLY A 515 24.75 9.68 7.42
N MET A 516 24.73 8.66 6.56
CA MET A 516 25.92 8.14 5.89
C MET A 516 25.51 7.46 4.56
N LEU A 517 26.22 7.76 3.48
CA LEU A 517 26.01 7.18 2.14
C LEU A 517 27.34 6.76 1.52
N SER A 518 27.42 5.51 1.06
CA SER A 518 28.50 5.01 0.18
C SER A 518 27.91 4.34 -1.05
N VAL A 519 28.65 4.44 -2.16
CA VAL A 519 28.36 3.79 -3.45
C VAL A 519 29.63 3.05 -3.88
N ASP A 520 29.51 1.77 -4.23
CA ASP A 520 30.60 0.87 -4.64
C ASP A 520 31.77 0.74 -3.65
N GLY A 521 31.58 1.13 -2.39
CA GLY A 521 32.65 1.18 -1.38
C GLY A 521 33.57 2.41 -1.49
N GLN A 522 33.15 3.45 -2.21
CA GLN A 522 33.77 4.78 -2.17
C GLN A 522 33.55 5.47 -0.80
N ASP A 523 34.34 6.51 -0.54
CA ASP A 523 34.34 7.27 0.72
C ASP A 523 32.93 7.67 1.20
N GLU A 524 32.68 7.45 2.49
CA GLU A 524 31.36 7.63 3.10
C GLU A 524 30.99 9.13 3.21
N THR A 525 30.00 9.57 2.43
CA THR A 525 29.43 10.92 2.54
C THR A 525 28.52 10.98 3.77
N THR A 526 28.80 11.90 4.70
CA THR A 526 28.14 11.98 6.01
C THR A 526 27.49 13.33 6.28
N GLY A 527 26.52 13.37 7.19
CA GLY A 527 25.86 14.60 7.65
C GLY A 527 24.87 14.35 8.78
N HIS A 528 24.23 15.42 9.27
CA HIS A 528 23.53 15.42 10.56
C HIS A 528 22.25 16.25 10.54
N SER A 529 21.16 15.72 11.12
CA SER A 529 19.88 16.43 11.28
C SER A 529 20.01 17.58 12.27
N LYS A 530 19.56 18.77 11.88
CA LYS A 530 19.52 19.92 12.77
C LYS A 530 18.39 19.76 13.79
N GLY A 531 18.49 20.44 14.93
CA GLY A 531 17.51 20.35 16.01
C GLY A 531 17.69 19.16 16.96
N PRO A 532 16.79 18.99 17.95
CA PRO A 532 16.96 18.03 19.04
C PRO A 532 16.39 16.64 18.76
N LYS A 533 15.44 16.51 17.81
CA LYS A 533 14.82 15.23 17.48
C LYS A 533 15.85 14.26 16.88
N ASN A 534 15.82 13.01 17.32
CA ASN A 534 16.80 11.98 16.96
C ASN A 534 16.17 10.66 16.49
N PHE A 535 14.86 10.48 16.66
CA PHE A 535 14.11 9.39 16.07
C PHE A 535 13.51 9.81 14.71
N LEU A 536 13.07 8.82 13.94
CA LEU A 536 12.35 8.97 12.67
C LEU A 536 11.02 8.25 12.82
N ASP A 537 9.91 8.99 12.91
CA ASP A 537 8.57 8.42 13.04
C ASP A 537 7.93 8.18 11.68
N LEU A 538 7.73 6.92 11.29
CA LEU A 538 7.18 6.55 9.99
C LEU A 538 5.82 5.88 10.18
N GLY A 539 4.83 6.31 9.40
CA GLY A 539 3.43 5.88 9.51
C GLY A 539 2.96 5.08 8.30
N GLU A 540 3.32 5.54 7.10
CA GLU A 540 2.88 5.01 5.81
C GLU A 540 3.65 3.77 5.36
N HIS A 541 3.19 3.15 4.27
CA HIS A 541 3.90 2.04 3.60
C HIS A 541 5.25 2.47 2.99
N LEU A 542 6.18 1.51 2.92
CA LEU A 542 7.43 1.66 2.20
C LEU A 542 7.19 1.41 0.71
N TYR A 543 7.59 2.36 -0.13
CA TYR A 543 7.54 2.21 -1.57
C TYR A 543 8.96 2.08 -2.13
N ILE A 544 9.14 1.16 -3.08
CA ILE A 544 10.38 0.95 -3.85
C ILE A 544 10.03 1.13 -5.32
N GLY A 545 10.83 1.89 -6.06
CA GLY A 545 10.65 2.11 -7.50
C GLY A 545 9.83 3.35 -7.89
N PHE A 546 8.65 3.56 -7.29
CA PHE A 546 7.84 4.76 -7.48
C PHE A 546 6.87 4.93 -6.31
N VAL A 547 6.36 6.15 -6.06
CA VAL A 547 5.37 6.41 -5.00
C VAL A 547 4.01 6.71 -5.64
N PRO A 548 2.97 5.88 -5.40
CA PRO A 548 1.66 6.09 -5.99
C PRO A 548 0.92 7.27 -5.33
N GLY A 549 0.49 8.23 -6.16
CA GLY A 549 -0.30 9.39 -5.74
C GLY A 549 0.26 10.71 -6.27
N SER A 550 -0.57 11.74 -6.33
CA SER A 550 -0.24 13.08 -6.83
C SER A 550 -0.05 14.09 -5.69
N VAL A 551 0.77 13.75 -4.71
CA VAL A 551 1.02 14.58 -3.51
C VAL A 551 2.36 15.29 -3.68
N GLU A 552 2.31 16.53 -4.18
CA GLU A 552 3.46 17.38 -4.51
C GLU A 552 4.56 17.38 -3.44
N GLN A 553 4.17 17.54 -2.16
CA GLN A 553 5.05 17.51 -0.99
C GLN A 553 5.92 16.23 -0.89
N ILE A 554 5.46 15.07 -1.35
CA ILE A 554 6.26 13.83 -1.36
C ILE A 554 7.37 13.93 -2.40
N PHE A 555 7.09 14.47 -3.59
CA PHE A 555 8.07 14.64 -4.64
C PHE A 555 9.05 15.79 -4.33
N ASP A 556 8.62 16.82 -3.59
CA ASP A 556 9.50 17.84 -3.00
C ASP A 556 10.49 17.23 -1.99
N ASN A 557 9.99 16.39 -1.07
CA ASN A 557 10.80 15.69 -0.07
C ASN A 557 11.89 14.81 -0.72
N ILE A 558 11.56 14.12 -1.82
CA ILE A 558 12.52 13.31 -2.56
C ILE A 558 13.40 14.20 -3.47
N GLY A 559 12.87 15.32 -3.96
CA GLY A 559 13.52 16.28 -4.85
C GLY A 559 13.53 15.88 -6.34
N ILE A 560 12.77 14.84 -6.71
CA ILE A 560 12.48 14.39 -8.09
C ILE A 560 11.10 13.69 -8.12
N SER A 561 10.48 13.60 -9.31
CA SER A 561 9.17 12.94 -9.51
C SER A 561 9.21 11.69 -10.40
N SER A 562 10.33 11.39 -11.07
CA SER A 562 10.50 10.18 -11.88
C SER A 562 10.79 8.95 -11.02
N GLY A 563 10.07 7.84 -11.21
CA GLY A 563 10.41 6.58 -10.58
C GLY A 563 11.75 6.01 -11.06
N PHE A 564 12.31 5.06 -10.33
CA PHE A 564 13.48 4.30 -10.75
C PHE A 564 13.18 3.46 -12.00
N ASN A 565 14.00 3.67 -13.03
CA ASN A 565 14.07 2.83 -14.22
C ASN A 565 15.33 1.95 -14.13
N GLY A 566 15.14 0.63 -14.12
CA GLY A 566 16.23 -0.35 -13.98
C GLY A 566 15.94 -1.51 -13.03
N CYS A 567 16.95 -2.31 -12.72
CA CYS A 567 16.81 -3.52 -11.91
C CYS A 567 17.33 -3.34 -10.48
N ILE A 568 16.69 -3.99 -9.50
CA ILE A 568 17.14 -4.03 -8.09
C ILE A 568 17.43 -5.47 -7.66
N ARG A 569 18.55 -5.69 -6.97
CA ARG A 569 18.88 -6.97 -6.31
C ARG A 569 19.60 -6.77 -4.98
N HIS A 570 19.79 -7.87 -4.24
CA HIS A 570 20.50 -7.89 -2.94
C HIS A 570 19.98 -6.89 -1.90
N PHE A 571 18.69 -6.52 -1.98
CA PHE A 571 18.05 -5.54 -1.10
C PHE A 571 17.99 -6.04 0.35
N LYS A 572 18.46 -5.21 1.27
CA LYS A 572 18.54 -5.46 2.71
C LYS A 572 18.02 -4.27 3.51
N ILE A 573 17.38 -4.56 4.62
CA ILE A 573 17.03 -3.58 5.66
C ILE A 573 17.62 -4.06 6.99
N GLY A 574 18.44 -3.23 7.64
CA GLY A 574 19.17 -3.58 8.86
C GLY A 574 20.22 -4.67 8.60
N ARG A 575 19.92 -5.91 9.02
CA ARG A 575 20.69 -7.12 8.66
C ARG A 575 19.85 -8.14 7.86
N GLN A 576 18.57 -7.88 7.64
CA GLN A 576 17.67 -8.80 6.95
C GLN A 576 17.74 -8.58 5.43
N TYR A 577 18.03 -9.65 4.68
CA TYR A 577 17.71 -9.70 3.25
C TYR A 577 16.19 -9.69 3.07
N ILE A 578 15.70 -8.83 2.19
CA ILE A 578 14.29 -8.66 1.90
C ILE A 578 14.06 -9.18 0.48
N ASP A 579 13.38 -10.32 0.36
CA ASP A 579 13.09 -10.91 -0.95
C ASP A 579 12.03 -10.08 -1.68
N LEU A 580 12.36 -9.61 -2.89
CA LEU A 580 11.54 -8.71 -3.70
C LEU A 580 10.72 -9.45 -4.76
N LYS A 581 10.76 -10.79 -4.79
CA LYS A 581 9.95 -11.63 -5.68
C LYS A 581 8.46 -11.42 -5.41
N TYR A 582 7.67 -11.47 -6.48
CA TYR A 582 6.22 -11.39 -6.40
C TYR A 582 5.56 -12.48 -7.27
N PRO A 583 4.52 -13.19 -6.78
CA PRO A 583 4.02 -13.18 -5.40
C PRO A 583 5.05 -13.77 -4.41
N GLY A 584 5.31 -13.12 -3.28
CA GLY A 584 6.45 -13.45 -2.42
C GLY A 584 6.49 -12.72 -1.06
N SER A 585 7.55 -12.98 -0.28
CA SER A 585 7.46 -13.05 1.20
C SER A 585 7.26 -11.76 1.99
N LYS A 586 7.57 -10.58 1.42
CA LYS A 586 7.39 -9.27 2.10
C LYS A 586 6.81 -8.16 1.23
N VAL A 587 6.50 -8.45 -0.03
CA VAL A 587 5.88 -7.51 -0.97
C VAL A 587 4.36 -7.57 -0.79
N LEU A 588 3.77 -6.46 -0.34
CA LEU A 588 2.32 -6.32 -0.19
C LEU A 588 1.63 -6.14 -1.54
N LYS A 589 2.27 -5.43 -2.46
CA LYS A 589 1.78 -5.15 -3.82
C LYS A 589 2.97 -5.00 -4.78
N ALA A 590 2.81 -5.47 -6.01
CA ALA A 590 3.68 -5.15 -7.13
C ALA A 590 2.85 -4.53 -8.26
N VAL A 591 3.41 -3.54 -8.96
CA VAL A 591 2.80 -2.88 -10.12
C VAL A 591 3.84 -2.74 -11.22
N ASP A 592 3.53 -3.26 -12.42
CA ASP A 592 4.37 -3.22 -13.63
C ASP A 592 5.81 -3.70 -13.44
N ILE A 593 6.02 -4.72 -12.61
CA ILE A 593 7.33 -5.33 -12.34
C ILE A 593 7.58 -6.51 -13.30
N TYR A 594 8.79 -6.58 -13.85
CA TYR A 594 9.21 -7.62 -14.80
C TYR A 594 10.50 -8.32 -14.35
N GLU A 595 10.91 -9.38 -15.04
CA GLU A 595 12.19 -10.08 -14.82
C GLU A 595 13.36 -9.34 -15.48
N CYS A 596 14.53 -9.33 -14.82
CA CYS A 596 15.74 -8.67 -15.31
C CYS A 596 16.76 -9.68 -15.88
N ASN A 597 16.57 -10.06 -17.14
CA ASN A 597 17.47 -10.96 -17.88
C ASN A 597 18.51 -10.20 -18.74
N ASP A 598 19.55 -10.91 -19.19
CA ASP A 598 20.69 -10.37 -19.96
C ASP A 598 20.67 -10.80 -21.45
N ASP A 599 19.58 -10.48 -22.16
CA ASP A 599 19.38 -10.75 -23.60
C ASP A 599 19.20 -9.45 -24.40
N SER A 600 19.56 -9.44 -25.70
CA SER A 600 19.56 -8.36 -26.74
C SER A 600 19.24 -6.92 -26.31
N CYS A 601 18.08 -6.70 -25.67
CA CYS A 601 17.73 -5.50 -24.90
C CYS A 601 18.77 -5.06 -23.85
N THR A 602 19.76 -5.90 -23.49
CA THR A 602 20.89 -5.58 -22.57
C THR A 602 21.70 -4.37 -23.00
N SER A 603 21.69 -4.05 -24.30
CA SER A 603 22.30 -2.85 -24.86
C SER A 603 21.51 -1.55 -24.57
N MET A 604 20.35 -1.64 -23.94
CA MET A 604 19.38 -0.57 -23.67
C MET A 604 19.08 0.30 -24.91
N PRO A 605 18.59 -0.28 -26.02
CA PRO A 605 18.23 0.48 -27.20
C PRO A 605 16.91 1.24 -27.05
N CYS A 606 16.25 1.21 -25.89
CA CYS A 606 14.97 1.89 -25.66
C CYS A 606 15.12 2.92 -24.53
N LEU A 607 14.68 4.14 -24.79
CA LEU A 607 14.85 5.33 -23.96
C LEU A 607 13.54 5.70 -23.24
N ASN A 608 13.60 6.73 -22.38
CA ASN A 608 12.44 7.37 -21.75
C ASN A 608 11.45 6.41 -21.03
N GLY A 609 11.93 5.30 -20.47
CA GLY A 609 11.12 4.33 -19.72
C GLY A 609 10.40 3.28 -20.56
N ALA A 610 10.73 3.16 -21.85
CA ALA A 610 10.13 2.18 -22.75
C ALA A 610 10.52 0.73 -22.45
N SER A 611 9.55 -0.18 -22.57
CA SER A 611 9.78 -1.62 -22.43
C SER A 611 10.40 -2.19 -23.70
N CYS A 612 11.64 -2.66 -23.61
CA CYS A 612 12.27 -3.41 -24.70
C CYS A 612 11.73 -4.84 -24.74
N ILE A 613 11.34 -5.32 -25.92
CA ILE A 613 10.76 -6.65 -26.16
C ILE A 613 11.64 -7.36 -27.18
N VAL A 614 12.18 -8.53 -26.83
CA VAL A 614 12.98 -9.38 -27.73
C VAL A 614 12.05 -10.03 -28.78
N THR A 615 12.53 -10.17 -30.02
CA THR A 615 11.77 -10.79 -31.12
C THR A 615 12.66 -11.71 -31.95
N ASP A 616 12.15 -12.88 -32.33
CA ASP A 616 12.96 -13.95 -32.93
C ASP A 616 13.53 -13.59 -34.31
N ASP A 617 12.79 -12.81 -35.12
CA ASP A 617 13.18 -12.46 -36.49
C ASP A 617 14.00 -11.15 -36.63
N GLN A 618 13.99 -10.25 -35.62
CA GLN A 618 14.70 -8.95 -35.69
C GLN A 618 15.44 -8.52 -34.40
N GLY A 619 15.50 -9.36 -33.38
CA GLY A 619 16.29 -9.14 -32.16
C GLY A 619 15.56 -8.33 -31.08
N TYR A 620 15.03 -7.14 -31.39
CA TYR A 620 14.22 -6.37 -30.42
C TYR A 620 13.30 -5.32 -31.04
N PHE A 621 12.29 -4.89 -30.27
CA PHE A 621 11.42 -3.75 -30.52
C PHE A 621 11.14 -2.97 -29.22
N CYS A 622 10.90 -1.65 -29.31
CA CYS A 622 10.66 -0.79 -28.14
C CYS A 622 9.16 -0.45 -28.01
N LYS A 623 8.51 -0.93 -26.94
CA LYS A 623 7.15 -0.51 -26.56
C LYS A 623 7.23 0.77 -25.71
N CYS A 624 6.95 1.90 -26.34
CA CYS A 624 7.01 3.21 -25.68
C CYS A 624 5.89 3.39 -24.63
N PRO A 625 6.13 4.16 -23.54
CA PRO A 625 5.06 4.62 -22.66
C PRO A 625 4.14 5.59 -23.40
N ALA A 626 2.90 5.76 -22.94
CA ALA A 626 1.86 6.60 -23.56
C ALA A 626 2.17 8.13 -23.62
N SER A 627 3.41 8.54 -23.38
CA SER A 627 3.87 9.93 -23.52
C SER A 627 5.24 10.02 -24.19
N PHE A 628 5.66 8.96 -24.91
CA PHE A 628 6.86 8.96 -25.76
C PHE A 628 6.63 8.12 -27.03
N THR A 629 7.39 8.40 -28.09
CA THR A 629 7.37 7.70 -29.38
C THR A 629 8.75 7.72 -30.06
N GLY A 630 8.89 7.08 -31.22
CA GLY A 630 10.14 6.89 -31.94
C GLY A 630 10.66 5.45 -31.85
N ARG A 631 11.64 5.08 -32.70
CA ARG A 631 12.17 3.70 -32.78
C ARG A 631 12.79 3.25 -31.45
N HIS A 632 13.34 4.20 -30.74
CA HIS A 632 14.00 4.04 -29.45
C HIS A 632 13.23 4.79 -28.35
N CYS A 633 11.98 5.18 -28.62
CA CYS A 633 11.11 5.97 -27.74
C CYS A 633 11.72 7.31 -27.27
N GLU A 634 12.58 7.88 -28.12
CA GLU A 634 13.38 9.08 -27.90
C GLU A 634 12.58 10.39 -27.88
N VAL A 635 11.40 10.42 -28.53
CA VAL A 635 10.57 11.62 -28.70
C VAL A 635 9.53 11.69 -27.58
N GLN A 636 9.46 12.79 -26.84
CA GLN A 636 8.38 13.03 -25.87
C GLN A 636 7.09 13.45 -26.59
N LEU A 637 6.00 12.73 -26.36
CA LEU A 637 4.65 13.13 -26.75
C LEU A 637 4.11 14.11 -25.70
N ASP A 638 3.71 15.29 -26.14
CA ASP A 638 2.76 16.13 -25.40
C ASP A 638 1.41 15.38 -25.36
N PRO A 639 0.70 15.28 -24.22
CA PRO A 639 -0.65 14.71 -24.16
C PRO A 639 -1.63 15.32 -25.18
N CYS A 640 -1.36 16.54 -25.66
CA CYS A 640 -2.13 17.26 -26.66
C CYS A 640 -1.65 17.09 -28.10
N ALA A 641 -0.54 16.39 -28.35
CA ALA A 641 0.00 16.10 -29.69
C ALA A 641 -0.63 14.85 -30.37
N SER A 642 -1.72 14.33 -29.80
CA SER A 642 -2.58 13.32 -30.44
C SER A 642 -4.03 13.81 -30.56
N GLU A 643 -4.21 15.13 -30.60
CA GLU A 643 -5.48 15.87 -30.64
C GLU A 643 -6.68 15.20 -29.93
N PRO A 644 -6.57 14.88 -28.63
CA PRO A 644 -7.57 14.07 -27.92
C PRO A 644 -8.89 14.82 -27.61
N CYS A 645 -8.99 16.11 -27.94
CA CYS A 645 -10.17 16.92 -27.71
C CYS A 645 -10.99 17.07 -29.00
N SER A 646 -12.28 16.78 -28.92
CA SER A 646 -13.19 16.73 -30.07
C SER A 646 -13.43 18.10 -30.72
N TYR A 647 -13.73 18.08 -32.02
CA TYR A 647 -14.40 19.17 -32.77
C TYR A 647 -13.81 20.59 -32.65
N GLY A 648 -12.49 20.70 -32.46
CA GLY A 648 -11.83 22.00 -32.25
C GLY A 648 -12.09 22.57 -30.86
N ALA A 649 -11.93 21.74 -29.83
CA ALA A 649 -11.66 22.16 -28.47
C ALA A 649 -10.15 22.41 -28.24
N THR A 650 -9.78 23.09 -27.15
CA THR A 650 -8.36 23.33 -26.81
C THR A 650 -7.89 22.28 -25.83
N CYS A 651 -6.90 21.50 -26.22
CA CYS A 651 -6.20 20.62 -25.28
C CYS A 651 -5.17 21.42 -24.49
N ILE A 652 -5.26 21.39 -23.16
CA ILE A 652 -4.28 21.99 -22.26
C ILE A 652 -3.54 20.88 -21.50
N SER A 653 -2.23 20.73 -21.76
CA SER A 653 -1.41 19.76 -21.03
C SER A 653 -1.16 20.28 -19.62
N LEU A 654 -1.66 19.52 -18.64
CA LEU A 654 -1.43 19.73 -17.21
C LEU A 654 -0.18 18.95 -16.76
N THR A 655 0.19 19.09 -15.48
CA THR A 655 1.23 18.26 -14.87
C THR A 655 0.82 16.78 -14.78
N GLU A 656 1.80 15.90 -14.62
CA GLU A 656 1.62 14.43 -14.51
C GLU A 656 1.05 13.72 -15.77
N ASN A 657 1.22 14.32 -16.96
CA ASN A 657 0.69 13.84 -18.25
C ASN A 657 -0.86 13.81 -18.30
N LYS A 658 -1.52 14.57 -17.43
CA LYS A 658 -2.95 14.84 -17.51
C LYS A 658 -3.20 15.89 -18.58
N LEU A 659 -4.38 15.86 -19.18
CA LEU A 659 -4.87 16.92 -20.07
C LEU A 659 -6.25 17.38 -19.61
N SER A 660 -6.65 18.55 -20.05
CA SER A 660 -8.03 19.03 -19.95
C SER A 660 -8.42 19.62 -21.31
N CYS A 661 -9.66 19.39 -21.73
CA CYS A 661 -10.20 19.98 -22.95
C CYS A 661 -11.08 21.18 -22.58
N LEU A 662 -10.74 22.35 -23.11
CA LEU A 662 -11.58 23.54 -23.03
C LEU A 662 -12.53 23.52 -24.23
N CYS A 663 -13.83 23.49 -23.95
CA CYS A 663 -14.85 23.28 -24.95
C CYS A 663 -15.37 24.61 -25.53
N PRO A 664 -15.44 24.76 -26.87
CA PRO A 664 -16.03 25.94 -27.49
C PRO A 664 -17.54 26.00 -27.21
N PRO A 665 -18.16 27.19 -27.28
CA PRO A 665 -19.60 27.37 -27.11
C PRO A 665 -20.45 26.38 -27.93
N GLY A 666 -21.48 25.82 -27.31
CA GLY A 666 -22.29 24.74 -27.89
C GLY A 666 -21.68 23.33 -27.74
N SER A 667 -20.59 23.17 -26.97
CA SER A 667 -20.05 21.85 -26.61
C SER A 667 -19.63 21.73 -25.14
N ALA A 668 -19.55 20.48 -24.65
CA ALA A 668 -19.12 20.11 -23.30
C ALA A 668 -18.62 18.65 -23.28
N GLY A 669 -18.07 18.21 -22.16
CA GLY A 669 -17.53 16.85 -21.97
C GLY A 669 -16.14 16.87 -21.35
N GLU A 670 -15.56 15.70 -21.09
CA GLU A 670 -14.15 15.61 -20.66
C GLU A 670 -13.20 15.85 -21.85
N PHE A 671 -13.65 15.45 -23.05
CA PHE A 671 -12.98 15.61 -24.33
C PHE A 671 -13.83 16.44 -25.31
N CYS A 672 -14.74 17.27 -24.78
CA CYS A 672 -15.68 18.13 -25.53
C CYS A 672 -16.53 17.37 -26.57
N GLU A 673 -16.84 16.11 -26.24
CA GLU A 673 -17.50 15.13 -27.10
C GLU A 673 -19.04 15.23 -27.13
N LEU A 674 -19.63 16.16 -26.37
CA LEU A 674 -21.07 16.36 -26.21
C LEU A 674 -21.47 17.73 -26.77
N GLU A 675 -22.50 17.78 -27.61
CA GLU A 675 -23.11 19.04 -28.04
C GLU A 675 -24.08 19.57 -26.95
N THR A 676 -24.12 20.89 -26.73
CA THR A 676 -24.98 21.52 -25.72
C THR A 676 -26.04 22.43 -26.35
N SER A 677 -27.31 22.16 -26.03
CA SER A 677 -28.48 22.80 -26.64
C SER A 677 -28.99 24.07 -25.95
N GLU A 678 -28.21 24.64 -25.01
CA GLU A 678 -28.58 25.82 -24.23
C GLU A 678 -27.41 26.81 -24.21
N GLY A 679 -27.44 27.88 -25.04
CA GLY A 679 -26.34 28.86 -24.97
C GLY A 679 -26.10 29.90 -26.08
N GLY A 680 -26.97 30.06 -27.09
CA GLY A 680 -27.05 31.32 -27.88
C GLY A 680 -25.85 31.81 -28.72
N ASP A 681 -25.93 31.52 -30.02
CA ASP A 681 -25.67 32.46 -31.15
C ASP A 681 -24.25 32.93 -31.58
N GLU A 682 -24.22 33.36 -32.85
CA GLU A 682 -23.21 34.07 -33.65
C GLU A 682 -21.77 33.52 -33.79
N SER A 683 -21.07 33.17 -32.70
CA SER A 683 -19.59 33.18 -32.61
C SER A 683 -18.78 32.34 -33.62
N GLY A 684 -19.37 31.35 -34.29
CA GLY A 684 -18.66 30.47 -35.25
C GLY A 684 -18.34 31.12 -36.60
N ILE A 685 -17.49 32.16 -36.65
CA ILE A 685 -17.13 32.92 -37.86
C ILE A 685 -15.65 32.74 -38.19
N THR A 686 -15.36 32.15 -39.36
CA THR A 686 -14.00 32.13 -39.93
C THR A 686 -13.70 33.47 -40.61
N LEU A 687 -12.59 34.11 -40.24
CA LEU A 687 -12.23 35.45 -40.70
C LEU A 687 -11.21 35.41 -41.85
N ASP A 688 -11.44 36.22 -42.87
CA ASP A 688 -10.63 36.32 -44.09
C ASP A 688 -9.82 37.63 -44.11
N PHE A 689 -8.52 37.50 -44.36
CA PHE A 689 -7.50 38.56 -44.30
C PHE A 689 -6.85 38.74 -45.69
N LYS A 690 -6.62 39.98 -46.11
CA LYS A 690 -6.21 40.35 -47.48
C LYS A 690 -4.78 40.91 -47.57
N GLY A 691 -3.91 40.59 -46.62
CA GLY A 691 -2.51 41.05 -46.59
C GLY A 691 -2.29 42.49 -46.09
N ASP A 692 -3.32 43.35 -46.07
CA ASP A 692 -3.32 44.64 -45.35
C ASP A 692 -4.29 44.67 -44.14
N SER A 693 -5.03 43.58 -43.95
CA SER A 693 -5.96 43.38 -42.85
C SER A 693 -5.24 43.15 -41.51
N TYR A 694 -5.86 43.56 -40.41
CA TYR A 694 -5.41 43.21 -39.06
C TYR A 694 -6.56 43.27 -38.06
N ILE A 695 -6.37 42.60 -36.92
CA ILE A 695 -7.20 42.76 -35.71
C ILE A 695 -6.27 43.15 -34.56
N GLU A 696 -6.70 44.08 -33.72
CA GLU A 696 -6.00 44.60 -32.56
C GLU A 696 -6.68 44.15 -31.26
N PHE A 697 -5.89 43.79 -30.26
CA PHE A 697 -6.30 43.33 -28.93
C PHE A 697 -5.45 43.97 -27.83
N PRO A 698 -5.87 43.91 -26.56
CA PRO A 698 -5.01 44.25 -25.42
C PRO A 698 -3.68 43.47 -25.43
N THR A 699 -2.65 44.04 -24.77
CA THR A 699 -1.33 43.39 -24.60
C THR A 699 -1.47 41.97 -24.05
N LEU A 700 -0.68 41.02 -24.55
CA LEU A 700 -0.75 39.60 -24.14
C LEU A 700 -0.67 39.44 -22.59
N PRO A 701 -1.72 38.93 -21.92
CA PRO A 701 -1.72 38.78 -20.47
C PRO A 701 -0.76 37.67 -20.03
N ASN A 702 -0.15 37.83 -18.85
CA ASN A 702 0.74 36.85 -18.20
C ASN A 702 1.99 36.40 -19.01
N ALA A 703 2.23 36.98 -20.19
CA ALA A 703 3.24 36.55 -21.16
C ALA A 703 4.70 36.68 -20.70
N ALA A 704 4.96 37.17 -19.48
CA ALA A 704 6.29 37.48 -18.97
C ALA A 704 7.18 36.24 -18.78
N HIS A 705 6.69 35.18 -18.13
CA HIS A 705 7.48 33.98 -17.81
C HIS A 705 7.20 32.78 -18.74
N SER A 706 5.98 32.70 -19.25
CA SER A 706 5.51 31.68 -20.18
C SER A 706 4.62 32.33 -21.25
N LEU A 707 4.51 31.68 -22.40
CA LEU A 707 3.54 32.00 -23.45
C LEU A 707 3.13 30.70 -24.14
N ARG A 708 1.85 30.47 -24.40
CA ARG A 708 1.35 29.47 -25.36
C ARG A 708 0.42 30.20 -26.32
N VAL A 709 0.55 29.96 -27.63
CA VAL A 709 -0.43 30.41 -28.62
C VAL A 709 -0.63 29.30 -29.64
N GLU A 710 -1.88 29.05 -30.01
CA GLU A 710 -2.22 28.21 -31.15
C GLU A 710 -3.14 28.97 -32.10
N ILE A 711 -2.87 28.87 -33.40
CA ILE A 711 -3.64 29.52 -34.47
C ILE A 711 -3.97 28.49 -35.54
N TRP A 712 -5.24 28.43 -35.94
CA TRP A 712 -5.72 27.60 -37.04
C TRP A 712 -5.94 28.49 -38.26
N PHE A 713 -5.12 28.31 -39.31
CA PHE A 713 -5.10 29.20 -40.46
C PHE A 713 -4.96 28.46 -41.80
N MET A 714 -5.37 29.13 -42.86
CA MET A 714 -5.05 28.81 -44.24
C MET A 714 -4.43 30.05 -44.88
N THR A 715 -3.47 29.88 -45.78
CA THR A 715 -2.83 31.00 -46.48
C THR A 715 -2.91 30.89 -47.99
N ARG A 716 -3.07 32.04 -48.65
CA ARG A 716 -3.00 32.22 -50.11
C ARG A 716 -1.62 32.72 -50.57
N SER A 717 -0.75 33.09 -49.63
CA SER A 717 0.57 33.68 -49.88
C SER A 717 1.70 32.85 -49.26
N LEU A 718 2.91 32.92 -49.82
CA LEU A 718 4.12 32.37 -49.18
C LEU A 718 4.69 33.29 -48.08
N ASN A 719 4.15 34.50 -47.92
CA ASN A 719 4.66 35.49 -46.97
C ASN A 719 3.51 36.20 -46.24
N GLY A 720 3.66 36.45 -44.94
CA GLY A 720 2.67 37.20 -44.15
C GLY A 720 2.98 37.24 -42.65
N LEU A 721 2.36 38.18 -41.94
CA LEU A 721 2.38 38.28 -40.47
C LEU A 721 1.13 37.64 -39.89
N LEU A 722 1.28 36.64 -39.01
CA LEU A 722 0.16 35.99 -38.32
C LEU A 722 -0.10 36.63 -36.94
N LEU A 723 0.97 36.92 -36.20
CA LEU A 723 0.91 37.51 -34.86
C LEU A 723 2.08 38.47 -34.62
N TYR A 724 1.83 39.59 -33.97
CA TYR A 724 2.86 40.47 -33.41
C TYR A 724 2.42 41.12 -32.09
N ASN A 725 3.28 41.12 -31.08
CA ASN A 725 3.13 41.96 -29.90
C ASN A 725 4.51 42.42 -29.39
N GLY A 726 4.63 43.67 -28.92
CA GLY A 726 5.92 44.30 -28.64
C GLY A 726 5.92 45.25 -27.45
N GLN A 727 7.10 45.69 -27.05
CA GLN A 727 7.28 46.67 -25.96
C GLN A 727 6.99 48.11 -26.38
N LYS A 728 7.29 48.48 -27.64
CA LYS A 728 7.26 49.88 -28.14
C LYS A 728 6.77 49.94 -29.59
N PRO A 729 6.17 51.07 -30.04
CA PRO A 729 5.61 51.20 -31.40
C PRO A 729 6.66 51.05 -32.51
N ASN A 730 7.92 51.38 -32.22
CA ASN A 730 9.04 51.32 -33.16
C ASN A 730 9.77 49.97 -33.18
N GLY A 731 9.17 48.91 -32.63
CA GLY A 731 9.76 47.56 -32.59
C GLY A 731 11.00 47.41 -31.71
N VAL A 732 11.42 48.44 -30.96
CA VAL A 732 12.64 48.43 -30.15
C VAL A 732 12.38 47.93 -28.73
N GLY A 733 13.05 46.84 -28.36
CA GLY A 733 12.95 46.21 -27.04
C GLY A 733 12.44 44.79 -27.18
N ASP A 734 11.69 44.35 -26.19
CA ASP A 734 11.10 43.01 -26.15
C ASP A 734 9.95 42.90 -27.16
N PHE A 735 9.85 41.75 -27.81
CA PHE A 735 8.73 41.46 -28.71
C PHE A 735 8.55 39.95 -28.93
N VAL A 736 7.39 39.58 -29.46
CA VAL A 736 7.06 38.25 -29.96
C VAL A 736 6.32 38.37 -31.29
N ALA A 737 6.64 37.49 -32.23
CA ALA A 737 6.07 37.47 -33.57
C ALA A 737 5.93 36.04 -34.10
N LEU A 738 4.90 35.80 -34.90
CA LEU A 738 4.77 34.64 -35.77
C LEU A 738 4.60 35.11 -37.22
N THR A 739 5.54 34.71 -38.07
CA THR A 739 5.64 35.18 -39.46
C THR A 739 5.75 34.01 -40.42
N LEU A 740 5.09 34.08 -41.56
CA LEU A 740 5.28 33.19 -42.69
C LEU A 740 6.28 33.84 -43.65
N LEU A 741 7.36 33.14 -44.01
CA LEU A 741 8.43 33.64 -44.88
C LEU A 741 8.83 32.55 -45.88
N ASN A 742 8.64 32.81 -47.17
CA ASN A 742 8.87 31.85 -48.26
C ASN A 742 8.19 30.47 -48.04
N GLY A 743 7.03 30.47 -47.37
CA GLY A 743 6.26 29.29 -47.00
C GLY A 743 6.61 28.69 -45.63
N PHE A 744 7.72 29.08 -45.00
CA PHE A 744 8.11 28.55 -43.68
C PHE A 744 7.59 29.44 -42.55
N LEU A 745 7.15 28.86 -41.45
CA LEU A 745 6.72 29.62 -40.27
C LEU A 745 7.91 29.90 -39.36
N HIS A 746 8.15 31.17 -39.06
CA HIS A 746 9.18 31.68 -38.18
C HIS A 746 8.52 32.28 -36.92
N PHE A 747 8.61 31.56 -35.81
CA PHE A 747 8.35 32.07 -34.47
C PHE A 747 9.59 32.80 -33.96
N THR A 748 9.45 34.09 -33.66
CA THR A 748 10.56 34.99 -33.30
C THR A 748 10.24 35.77 -32.05
N TYR A 749 11.18 35.87 -31.10
CA TYR A 749 11.01 36.67 -29.88
C TYR A 749 12.33 37.26 -29.39
N ASN A 750 12.24 38.35 -28.62
CA ASN A 750 13.39 39.03 -28.01
C ASN A 750 13.09 39.33 -26.53
N LEU A 751 14.04 39.00 -25.66
CA LEU A 751 13.96 39.16 -24.19
C LEU A 751 15.03 40.16 -23.70
N GLY A 752 15.14 41.32 -24.35
CA GLY A 752 16.15 42.36 -24.08
C GLY A 752 17.63 41.98 -24.30
N SER A 753 17.95 40.71 -24.50
CA SER A 753 19.33 40.17 -24.54
C SER A 753 19.70 39.53 -25.89
N GLY A 754 18.75 39.40 -26.80
CA GLY A 754 18.95 38.89 -28.16
C GLY A 754 17.67 38.30 -28.74
N THR A 755 17.62 38.23 -30.07
CA THR A 755 16.50 37.61 -30.78
C THR A 755 16.71 36.10 -30.92
N ALA A 756 15.70 35.32 -30.54
CA ALA A 756 15.54 33.92 -30.93
C ALA A 756 14.60 33.83 -32.14
N THR A 757 14.92 32.96 -33.10
CA THR A 757 14.05 32.63 -34.23
C THR A 757 14.04 31.11 -34.39
N ILE A 758 12.83 30.54 -34.50
CA ILE A 758 12.56 29.11 -34.66
C ILE A 758 11.74 28.97 -35.94
N ALA A 759 12.25 28.22 -36.92
CA ALA A 759 11.60 28.01 -38.21
C ALA A 759 10.95 26.62 -38.29
N SER A 760 9.85 26.47 -39.03
CA SER A 760 9.29 25.15 -39.37
C SER A 760 10.26 24.34 -40.25
N LEU A 761 10.24 23.01 -40.12
CA LEU A 761 11.08 22.14 -40.96
C LEU A 761 10.55 22.01 -42.40
N GLN A 762 9.23 22.19 -42.57
CA GLN A 762 8.52 22.07 -43.84
C GLN A 762 7.77 23.37 -44.15
N PRO A 763 7.54 23.69 -45.44
CA PRO A 763 6.72 24.82 -45.85
C PRO A 763 5.22 24.49 -45.77
N ILE A 764 4.44 25.50 -45.42
CA ILE A 764 2.97 25.49 -45.40
C ILE A 764 2.41 25.30 -46.81
N ARG A 765 1.35 24.49 -46.94
CA ARG A 765 0.65 24.25 -48.21
C ARG A 765 -0.33 25.41 -48.45
N ILE A 766 -0.11 26.18 -49.52
CA ILE A 766 -1.02 27.25 -49.94
C ILE A 766 -2.42 26.65 -50.22
N GLY A 767 -3.45 27.28 -49.68
CA GLY A 767 -4.86 26.86 -49.86
C GLY A 767 -5.32 25.69 -49.00
N ALA A 768 -4.45 25.11 -48.16
CA ALA A 768 -4.83 24.09 -47.19
C ALA A 768 -4.93 24.68 -45.77
N TRP A 769 -5.70 24.02 -44.90
CA TRP A 769 -5.75 24.36 -43.49
C TRP A 769 -4.56 23.75 -42.74
N HIS A 770 -4.04 24.51 -41.78
CA HIS A 770 -2.90 24.18 -40.97
C HIS A 770 -3.10 24.70 -39.54
N SER A 771 -2.66 23.93 -38.54
CA SER A 771 -2.55 24.42 -37.17
C SER A 771 -1.09 24.78 -36.88
N VAL A 772 -0.86 25.84 -36.10
CA VAL A 772 0.48 26.19 -35.60
C VAL A 772 0.42 26.41 -34.10
N LYS A 773 1.17 25.58 -33.38
CA LYS A 773 1.27 25.56 -31.92
C LYS A 773 2.65 26.12 -31.54
N ILE A 774 2.69 27.30 -30.92
CA ILE A 774 3.92 27.92 -30.42
C ILE A 774 3.89 28.05 -28.89
N SER A 775 5.04 27.87 -28.26
CA SER A 775 5.17 28.09 -26.82
C SER A 775 6.55 28.62 -26.44
N ARG A 776 6.61 29.30 -25.28
CA ARG A 776 7.82 29.81 -24.65
C ARG A 776 7.76 29.56 -23.16
N ILE A 777 8.87 29.11 -22.57
CA ILE A 777 9.08 29.01 -21.12
C ILE A 777 10.46 29.60 -20.82
N LYS A 778 10.50 30.72 -20.07
CA LYS A 778 11.72 31.50 -19.83
C LYS A 778 12.42 31.84 -21.17
N ASN A 779 13.72 31.62 -21.30
CA ASN A 779 14.43 31.94 -22.54
C ASN A 779 14.16 30.95 -23.70
N ARG A 780 13.52 29.81 -23.45
CA ARG A 780 13.32 28.72 -24.42
C ARG A 780 11.97 28.79 -25.13
N GLY A 781 11.94 28.42 -26.40
CA GLY A 781 10.76 28.40 -27.24
C GLY A 781 10.64 27.13 -28.07
N MET A 782 9.41 26.84 -28.51
CA MET A 782 9.06 25.71 -29.35
C MET A 782 8.04 26.15 -30.41
N LEU A 783 8.10 25.54 -31.59
CA LEU A 783 7.15 25.69 -32.69
C LEU A 783 6.82 24.29 -33.22
N GLN A 784 5.53 24.02 -33.43
CA GLN A 784 5.00 22.85 -34.10
C GLN A 784 4.01 23.31 -35.18
N VAL A 785 3.95 22.57 -36.29
CA VAL A 785 3.02 22.79 -37.39
C VAL A 785 2.28 21.48 -37.61
N ASP A 786 0.95 21.53 -37.58
CA ASP A 786 0.06 20.36 -37.53
C ASP A 786 0.53 19.38 -36.42
N ASP A 787 0.40 18.07 -36.64
CA ASP A 787 1.01 17.04 -35.79
C ASP A 787 2.49 16.75 -36.17
N GLY A 788 3.15 17.69 -36.83
CA GLY A 788 4.54 17.58 -37.28
C GLY A 788 5.58 17.65 -36.14
N GLU A 789 6.87 17.60 -36.52
CA GLU A 789 7.97 17.65 -35.55
C GLU A 789 8.07 19.00 -34.81
N ILE A 790 8.29 18.94 -33.50
CA ILE A 790 8.46 20.12 -32.63
C ILE A 790 9.88 20.68 -32.77
N VAL A 791 10.01 21.83 -33.43
CA VAL A 791 11.27 22.58 -33.54
C VAL A 791 11.47 23.42 -32.29
N ARG A 792 12.69 23.43 -31.74
CA ARG A 792 13.03 24.12 -30.49
C ARG A 792 14.17 25.12 -30.68
N GLY A 793 14.20 26.16 -29.86
CA GLY A 793 15.27 27.17 -29.82
C GLY A 793 15.28 27.95 -28.52
N GLU A 794 16.28 28.81 -28.33
CA GLU A 794 16.37 29.64 -27.13
C GLU A 794 17.02 31.02 -27.39
N SER A 795 16.61 32.01 -26.60
CA SER A 795 17.23 33.33 -26.57
C SER A 795 18.58 33.26 -25.88
N LYS A 796 19.56 33.92 -26.47
CA LYS A 796 20.91 34.08 -25.91
C LYS A 796 20.89 35.13 -24.80
N GLY A 797 21.69 34.93 -23.76
CA GLY A 797 21.76 35.81 -22.59
C GLY A 797 21.13 35.20 -21.34
N THR A 798 20.95 36.01 -20.31
CA THR A 798 20.46 35.59 -18.98
C THR A 798 19.03 36.05 -18.67
N LEU A 799 18.38 36.81 -19.57
CA LEU A 799 17.04 37.33 -19.35
C LEU A 799 15.98 36.29 -19.78
N SER A 800 15.04 36.01 -18.88
CA SER A 800 13.96 35.04 -19.07
C SER A 800 12.58 35.68 -19.26
N GLU A 801 12.46 36.97 -18.99
CA GLU A 801 11.20 37.71 -18.99
C GLU A 801 10.94 38.40 -20.33
N LEU A 802 9.67 38.49 -20.73
CA LEU A 802 9.19 39.15 -21.94
C LEU A 802 8.29 40.34 -21.53
N ASN A 803 8.80 41.56 -21.61
CA ASN A 803 8.15 42.77 -21.11
C ASN A 803 7.46 43.54 -22.26
N LEU A 804 6.20 43.19 -22.52
CA LEU A 804 5.37 43.74 -23.61
C LEU A 804 4.57 44.97 -23.14
N GLY A 805 4.29 45.89 -24.07
CA GLY A 805 3.74 47.22 -23.75
C GLY A 805 2.99 47.89 -24.90
N GLN A 806 2.53 47.10 -25.88
CA GLN A 806 1.74 47.51 -27.04
C GLN A 806 0.52 46.59 -27.19
N PRO A 807 -0.49 46.96 -27.99
CA PRO A 807 -1.55 46.03 -28.38
C PRO A 807 -0.99 44.77 -29.06
N LEU A 808 -1.69 43.65 -28.89
CA LEU A 808 -1.48 42.44 -29.68
C LEU A 808 -2.14 42.64 -31.04
N TYR A 809 -1.42 42.29 -32.10
CA TYR A 809 -1.90 42.35 -33.46
C TYR A 809 -1.94 40.96 -34.10
N ILE A 810 -3.05 40.66 -34.78
CA ILE A 810 -3.30 39.41 -35.49
C ILE A 810 -3.49 39.70 -36.98
N GLY A 811 -2.90 38.87 -37.84
CA GLY A 811 -3.03 38.91 -39.29
C GLY A 811 -2.34 40.09 -40.01
N GLY A 812 -1.84 41.09 -39.29
CA GLY A 812 -1.15 42.25 -39.85
C GLY A 812 -0.79 43.26 -38.76
N VAL A 813 -0.37 44.46 -39.14
CA VAL A 813 -0.19 45.63 -38.24
C VAL A 813 -0.62 46.92 -38.95
N PRO A 814 -0.96 48.00 -38.23
CA PRO A 814 -1.34 49.28 -38.83
C PRO A 814 -0.26 49.87 -39.75
N GLU A 815 1.02 49.77 -39.36
CA GLU A 815 2.18 50.17 -40.16
C GLU A 815 3.34 49.18 -40.00
N PHE A 816 3.88 48.66 -41.10
CA PHE A 816 5.05 47.78 -41.09
C PHE A 816 6.40 48.51 -41.06
N LEU A 817 6.43 49.78 -41.51
CA LEU A 817 7.67 50.58 -41.62
C LEU A 817 8.40 50.78 -40.29
N PRO A 818 7.73 51.05 -39.13
CA PRO A 818 8.41 51.14 -37.84
C PRO A 818 9.04 49.82 -37.38
N LEU A 819 8.54 48.68 -37.87
CA LEU A 819 8.92 47.34 -37.41
C LEU A 819 9.98 46.66 -38.29
N LYS A 820 10.46 47.33 -39.35
CA LYS A 820 11.37 46.79 -40.38
C LYS A 820 12.69 46.18 -39.87
N TYR A 821 13.12 46.49 -38.65
CA TYR A 821 14.31 45.92 -38.02
C TYR A 821 14.01 44.71 -37.11
N SER A 822 12.74 44.47 -36.78
CA SER A 822 12.29 43.41 -35.86
C SER A 822 11.42 42.35 -36.56
N LEU A 823 10.81 42.69 -37.71
CA LEU A 823 10.06 41.78 -38.58
C LEU A 823 10.70 41.68 -39.96
N VAL A 824 10.93 40.44 -40.42
CA VAL A 824 11.48 40.17 -41.77
C VAL A 824 10.42 40.36 -42.86
N VAL A 825 9.15 40.13 -42.54
CA VAL A 825 8.00 40.35 -43.44
C VAL A 825 7.49 41.79 -43.34
N GLN A 826 6.90 42.27 -44.43
CA GLN A 826 6.35 43.64 -44.56
C GLN A 826 4.91 43.64 -45.11
N ILE A 827 4.22 42.51 -45.00
CA ILE A 827 2.81 42.31 -45.35
C ILE A 827 2.13 41.44 -44.27
N GLY A 828 0.82 41.58 -44.12
CA GLY A 828 -0.03 40.73 -43.29
C GLY A 828 -0.27 39.35 -43.91
N LEU A 829 -1.05 38.54 -43.21
CA LEU A 829 -1.64 37.31 -43.74
C LEU A 829 -2.57 37.66 -44.91
N ASP A 830 -2.29 37.10 -46.09
CA ASP A 830 -3.33 36.82 -47.08
C ASP A 830 -3.76 35.37 -46.92
N GLY A 831 -4.99 35.15 -46.47
CA GLY A 831 -5.45 33.87 -45.94
C GLY A 831 -6.63 34.03 -44.99
N ALA A 832 -6.99 32.98 -44.27
CA ALA A 832 -8.08 32.99 -43.32
C ALA A 832 -7.68 32.35 -41.98
N ILE A 833 -8.33 32.74 -40.89
CA ILE A 833 -8.15 32.18 -39.55
C ILE A 833 -9.50 31.63 -39.06
N GLN A 834 -9.51 30.37 -38.64
CA GLN A 834 -10.66 29.70 -38.03
C GLN A 834 -10.71 29.90 -36.52
N ARG A 835 -9.55 29.93 -35.86
CA ARG A 835 -9.45 29.81 -34.39
C ARG A 835 -8.14 30.40 -33.86
N ILE A 836 -8.21 31.04 -32.70
CA ILE A 836 -7.05 31.49 -31.93
C ILE A 836 -7.19 31.08 -30.46
N ILE A 837 -6.08 30.64 -29.88
CA ILE A 837 -5.95 30.20 -28.49
C ILE A 837 -4.75 30.93 -27.91
N VAL A 838 -4.89 31.58 -26.76
CA VAL A 838 -3.82 32.34 -26.09
C VAL A 838 -3.74 31.92 -24.62
N ASN A 839 -2.56 31.47 -24.17
CA ASN A 839 -2.27 31.11 -22.78
C ASN A 839 -3.34 30.21 -22.14
N ASP A 840 -3.75 29.17 -22.87
CA ASP A 840 -4.75 28.20 -22.41
C ASP A 840 -6.16 28.83 -22.21
N GLU A 841 -6.49 29.86 -23.00
CA GLU A 841 -7.82 30.47 -23.18
C GLU A 841 -8.22 30.45 -24.67
N ILE A 842 -9.50 30.21 -24.99
CA ILE A 842 -10.03 30.16 -26.37
C ILE A 842 -10.67 31.51 -26.73
N TRP A 843 -10.31 32.08 -27.88
CA TRP A 843 -10.88 33.34 -28.36
C TRP A 843 -11.89 33.07 -29.48
N ASP A 844 -12.98 32.38 -29.16
CA ASP A 844 -14.00 31.98 -30.15
C ASP A 844 -14.81 33.19 -30.67
N ASP A 845 -15.19 34.14 -29.81
CA ASP A 845 -15.73 35.45 -30.25
C ASP A 845 -14.60 36.48 -30.42
N ILE A 846 -13.73 36.20 -31.38
CA ILE A 846 -12.53 36.99 -31.70
C ILE A 846 -12.82 38.46 -32.06
N LEU A 847 -14.06 38.82 -32.39
CA LEU A 847 -14.43 40.20 -32.77
C LEU A 847 -14.89 41.04 -31.57
N SER A 848 -15.67 40.51 -30.63
CA SER A 848 -16.17 41.34 -29.50
C SER A 848 -15.08 41.75 -28.51
N PHE A 849 -13.99 40.99 -28.40
CA PHE A 849 -12.82 41.34 -27.59
C PHE A 849 -11.80 42.23 -28.31
N SER A 850 -12.00 42.57 -29.58
CA SER A 850 -11.07 43.40 -30.35
C SER A 850 -11.13 44.89 -29.97
N THR A 851 -9.98 45.56 -29.89
CA THR A 851 -9.89 47.03 -29.71
C THR A 851 -9.90 47.80 -31.03
N GLY A 852 -9.69 47.10 -32.15
CA GLY A 852 -9.79 47.64 -33.51
C GLY A 852 -9.60 46.57 -34.57
N GLN A 853 -10.05 46.84 -35.79
CA GLN A 853 -9.87 45.93 -36.94
C GLN A 853 -9.83 46.69 -38.27
N ARG A 854 -9.26 46.06 -39.30
CA ARG A 854 -9.19 46.57 -40.68
C ARG A 854 -9.36 45.42 -41.68
N ASN A 855 -10.18 45.65 -42.71
CA ASN A 855 -10.33 44.82 -43.91
C ASN A 855 -10.54 43.32 -43.63
N ILE A 856 -11.35 43.01 -42.62
CA ILE A 856 -11.74 41.63 -42.28
C ILE A 856 -13.06 41.29 -42.99
N GLU A 857 -13.13 40.12 -43.61
CA GLU A 857 -14.34 39.59 -44.27
C GLU A 857 -14.70 38.20 -43.71
N HIS A 858 -15.91 37.69 -44.00
CA HIS A 858 -16.26 36.30 -43.67
C HIS A 858 -15.68 35.35 -44.73
N PHE A 859 -14.91 34.36 -44.30
CA PHE A 859 -14.36 33.35 -45.20
C PHE A 859 -15.44 32.42 -45.75
N THR A 860 -15.44 32.16 -47.05
CA THR A 860 -16.49 31.39 -47.77
C THR A 860 -15.93 30.28 -48.68
N GLY A 861 -14.69 29.85 -48.41
CA GLY A 861 -14.04 28.78 -49.16
C GLY A 861 -14.10 27.40 -48.47
N PRO A 862 -13.40 26.40 -49.03
CA PRO A 862 -13.36 25.04 -48.50
C PRO A 862 -12.90 24.97 -47.03
N PRO A 863 -13.44 24.04 -46.21
CA PRO A 863 -14.33 22.94 -46.61
C PRO A 863 -15.82 23.33 -46.79
N CYS A 864 -16.26 24.50 -46.34
CA CYS A 864 -17.65 24.94 -46.49
C CYS A 864 -17.97 25.47 -47.90
N VAL A 865 -18.41 24.59 -48.79
CA VAL A 865 -18.96 24.97 -50.11
C VAL A 865 -20.49 25.22 -50.04
N PRO A 866 -21.07 26.00 -50.97
CA PRO A 866 -22.52 26.25 -51.02
C PRO A 866 -23.36 24.96 -51.02
N ASP A 867 -24.53 25.03 -50.40
CA ASP A 867 -25.51 23.95 -50.25
C ASP A 867 -25.00 22.64 -49.61
N ILE A 868 -23.79 22.59 -49.01
CA ILE A 868 -23.29 21.35 -48.38
C ILE A 868 -24.07 20.99 -47.11
N CYS A 869 -24.65 22.00 -46.46
CA CYS A 869 -25.66 21.87 -45.42
C CYS A 869 -27.04 22.20 -46.03
N LYS A 870 -28.00 21.30 -45.86
CA LYS A 870 -29.38 21.44 -46.39
C LYS A 870 -30.28 22.15 -45.38
N ASN A 871 -31.49 22.49 -45.83
CA ASN A 871 -32.57 23.02 -44.97
C ASN A 871 -32.11 24.19 -44.07
N ASN A 872 -31.38 25.14 -44.67
CA ASN A 872 -30.80 26.32 -44.03
C ASN A 872 -29.81 26.06 -42.87
N GLY A 873 -29.29 24.84 -42.70
CA GLY A 873 -28.23 24.56 -41.74
C GLY A 873 -26.96 25.38 -42.01
N ARG A 874 -26.36 25.94 -40.96
CA ARG A 874 -25.12 26.75 -41.03
C ARG A 874 -23.92 25.82 -41.16
N CYS A 875 -23.11 25.99 -42.20
CA CYS A 875 -21.84 25.30 -42.34
C CYS A 875 -20.80 25.94 -41.42
N ILE A 876 -20.14 25.13 -40.59
CA ILE A 876 -19.04 25.52 -39.72
C ILE A 876 -17.80 24.71 -40.14
N PRO A 877 -16.75 25.34 -40.68
CA PRO A 877 -15.53 24.65 -41.08
C PRO A 877 -14.64 24.36 -39.86
N ILE A 878 -13.97 23.21 -39.87
CA ILE A 878 -13.10 22.69 -38.80
C ILE A 878 -11.88 22.03 -39.46
N LEU A 879 -10.79 22.78 -39.59
CA LEU A 879 -9.63 22.43 -40.42
C LEU A 879 -10.10 22.05 -41.85
N GLU A 880 -9.77 20.84 -42.32
CA GLU A 880 -10.14 20.33 -43.66
C GLU A 880 -11.53 19.63 -43.72
N ASP A 881 -12.27 19.46 -42.62
CA ASP A 881 -13.68 18.95 -42.62
C ASP A 881 -14.67 20.01 -42.10
N TYR A 882 -15.97 19.74 -42.14
CA TYR A 882 -17.03 20.66 -41.76
C TYR A 882 -18.13 19.96 -40.96
N ARG A 883 -18.77 20.70 -40.04
CA ARG A 883 -20.04 20.32 -39.42
C ARG A 883 -21.15 21.24 -39.90
N CYS A 884 -22.35 20.68 -40.04
CA CYS A 884 -23.56 21.46 -40.29
C CYS A 884 -24.32 21.64 -38.99
N GLN A 885 -24.41 22.88 -38.50
CA GLN A 885 -25.31 23.24 -37.42
C GLN A 885 -26.72 23.34 -37.98
N CYS A 886 -27.62 22.46 -37.55
CA CYS A 886 -28.97 22.38 -38.09
C CYS A 886 -29.93 23.36 -37.40
N VAL A 887 -30.94 23.78 -38.15
CA VAL A 887 -32.06 24.57 -37.62
C VAL A 887 -33.09 23.61 -37.00
N ASP A 888 -33.76 24.04 -35.94
CA ASP A 888 -34.76 23.24 -35.21
C ASP A 888 -35.75 22.54 -36.16
N GLY A 889 -36.00 21.25 -35.90
CA GLY A 889 -36.79 20.38 -36.78
C GLY A 889 -36.01 19.75 -37.94
N TYR A 890 -34.67 19.90 -38.00
CA TYR A 890 -33.81 19.20 -38.95
C TYR A 890 -32.54 18.63 -38.30
N SER A 891 -32.05 17.48 -38.77
CA SER A 891 -30.88 16.81 -38.20
C SER A 891 -30.06 15.94 -39.19
N GLY A 892 -28.95 15.36 -38.71
CA GLY A 892 -27.96 14.58 -39.47
C GLY A 892 -26.79 15.42 -40.03
N LYS A 893 -25.68 14.80 -40.46
CA LYS A 893 -24.41 15.49 -40.85
C LYS A 893 -24.60 16.62 -41.87
N TRP A 894 -25.66 16.58 -42.69
CA TRP A 894 -25.96 17.61 -43.69
C TRP A 894 -27.31 18.32 -43.47
N CYS A 895 -27.89 18.22 -42.27
CA CYS A 895 -29.22 18.77 -41.92
C CYS A 895 -30.34 18.36 -42.88
N ASN A 896 -30.18 17.20 -43.51
CA ASN A 896 -30.99 16.74 -44.63
C ASN A 896 -32.17 15.84 -44.20
N LYS A 897 -32.31 15.55 -42.91
CA LYS A 897 -33.47 14.87 -42.32
C LYS A 897 -34.38 15.91 -41.69
N SER A 898 -35.67 15.86 -41.98
CA SER A 898 -36.71 16.60 -41.24
C SER A 898 -37.19 15.76 -40.05
N GLU A 899 -37.35 16.39 -38.89
CA GLU A 899 -37.87 15.75 -37.68
C GLU A 899 -39.38 15.93 -37.63
N GLU A 900 -40.10 14.98 -38.25
CA GLU A 900 -41.56 14.93 -38.15
C GLU A 900 -41.97 14.54 -36.71
N ILE A 901 -42.92 15.29 -36.15
CA ILE A 901 -43.19 15.28 -34.71
C ILE A 901 -44.07 14.08 -34.31
N MET A 902 -43.45 13.18 -33.53
CA MET A 902 -44.06 12.21 -32.60
C MET A 902 -44.92 11.08 -33.18
N GLU A 903 -44.30 9.93 -33.42
CA GLU A 903 -44.57 8.71 -32.62
C GLU A 903 -43.30 7.83 -32.54
N MET A 904 -43.09 7.11 -31.42
CA MET A 904 -41.78 6.51 -31.07
C MET A 904 -41.49 5.18 -31.78
N ASN A 905 -40.23 4.91 -32.15
CA ASN A 905 -39.81 3.60 -32.70
C ASN A 905 -38.29 3.27 -32.56
N ASP A 906 -37.77 3.31 -31.31
CA ASP A 906 -36.71 2.50 -30.65
C ASP A 906 -35.42 1.96 -31.35
N ASN A 907 -35.31 1.85 -32.66
CA ASN A 907 -34.38 0.94 -33.34
C ASN A 907 -32.92 1.44 -33.52
N VAL A 908 -32.45 2.40 -32.70
CA VAL A 908 -31.05 2.90 -32.75
C VAL A 908 -30.26 2.62 -31.46
N PHE A 909 -30.92 2.50 -30.30
CA PHE A 909 -30.23 2.28 -29.01
C PHE A 909 -29.88 0.82 -28.69
N ASN A 910 -30.32 -0.15 -29.51
CA ASN A 910 -30.27 -1.58 -29.21
C ASN A 910 -29.34 -2.40 -30.15
N GLN A 911 -28.25 -1.83 -30.68
CA GLN A 911 -27.25 -2.64 -31.40
C GLN A 911 -26.39 -3.44 -30.41
N PRO A 912 -26.34 -4.78 -30.47
CA PRO A 912 -25.61 -5.57 -29.49
C PRO A 912 -24.08 -5.43 -29.63
N VAL A 913 -23.40 -5.15 -28.52
CA VAL A 913 -21.96 -4.91 -28.50
C VAL A 913 -21.21 -6.24 -28.42
N LYS A 914 -20.12 -6.36 -29.19
CA LYS A 914 -19.23 -7.51 -29.20
C LYS A 914 -18.17 -7.38 -28.10
N PHE A 915 -18.01 -8.45 -27.33
CA PHE A 915 -16.91 -8.63 -26.40
C PHE A 915 -16.02 -9.77 -26.88
N ASP A 916 -14.70 -9.61 -26.80
CA ASP A 916 -13.70 -10.52 -27.37
C ASP A 916 -12.88 -11.28 -26.31
N GLY A 917 -13.12 -11.00 -25.03
CA GLY A 917 -12.41 -11.57 -23.88
C GLY A 917 -11.24 -10.72 -23.36
N SER A 918 -10.86 -9.66 -24.09
CA SER A 918 -9.86 -8.67 -23.70
C SER A 918 -10.47 -7.29 -23.42
N ASN A 919 -11.56 -6.94 -24.10
CA ASN A 919 -12.31 -5.71 -23.85
C ASN A 919 -13.32 -5.81 -22.69
N PHE A 920 -13.57 -4.66 -22.07
CA PHE A 920 -14.54 -4.45 -21.00
C PHE A 920 -14.97 -2.97 -20.97
N MET A 921 -16.12 -2.68 -20.38
CA MET A 921 -16.63 -1.32 -20.17
C MET A 921 -16.62 -0.98 -18.68
N GLN A 922 -16.35 0.29 -18.37
CA GLN A 922 -16.34 0.84 -17.02
C GLN A 922 -17.38 1.98 -16.93
N PHE A 923 -18.21 1.96 -15.90
CA PHE A 923 -19.15 3.02 -15.54
C PHE A 923 -18.77 3.58 -14.16
N SER A 924 -18.61 4.89 -14.07
CA SER A 924 -18.07 5.59 -12.89
C SER A 924 -19.03 6.68 -12.37
N ASP A 925 -18.83 7.10 -11.11
CA ASP A 925 -19.82 7.81 -10.30
C ASP A 925 -20.11 9.29 -10.70
N GLY A 926 -19.43 9.80 -11.73
CA GLY A 926 -19.33 11.24 -12.03
C GLY A 926 -20.51 11.83 -12.82
N THR A 927 -20.84 11.28 -13.99
CA THR A 927 -21.58 12.00 -15.04
C THR A 927 -22.82 11.23 -15.55
N ARG A 928 -23.72 10.88 -14.62
CA ARG A 928 -25.04 10.23 -14.80
C ARG A 928 -25.01 8.82 -15.44
N GLY A 929 -25.04 7.79 -14.58
CA GLY A 929 -25.31 6.39 -14.94
C GLY A 929 -24.22 5.44 -14.45
N MET A 930 -24.37 4.71 -13.34
CA MET A 930 -25.55 4.51 -12.49
C MET A 930 -25.19 4.48 -11.01
N LYS A 931 -26.02 5.08 -10.15
CA LYS A 931 -25.81 5.03 -8.69
C LYS A 931 -26.55 3.85 -8.07
N MET A 932 -25.85 2.72 -7.94
CA MET A 932 -26.21 1.68 -6.96
C MET A 932 -26.03 2.25 -5.54
N LYS A 933 -27.05 2.98 -5.07
CA LYS A 933 -27.14 3.50 -3.70
C LYS A 933 -27.03 2.33 -2.71
N LYS A 934 -26.71 2.61 -1.44
CA LYS A 934 -26.82 1.63 -0.35
C LYS A 934 -28.22 1.03 -0.36
N THR A 935 -28.33 -0.21 -0.81
CA THR A 935 -29.59 -0.80 -1.25
C THR A 935 -29.85 -2.06 -0.45
N ARG A 936 -31.10 -2.23 0.00
CA ARG A 936 -31.56 -3.51 0.58
C ARG A 936 -32.12 -4.44 -0.48
N GLU A 937 -32.37 -3.95 -1.68
CA GLU A 937 -32.98 -4.70 -2.78
C GLU A 937 -32.26 -4.31 -4.07
N ASN A 938 -31.97 -5.27 -4.95
CA ASN A 938 -31.37 -5.01 -6.26
C ASN A 938 -32.04 -5.85 -7.35
N TYR A 939 -32.13 -5.28 -8.54
CA TYR A 939 -32.69 -5.88 -9.73
C TYR A 939 -31.71 -5.71 -10.89
N ILE A 940 -31.12 -6.79 -11.38
CA ILE A 940 -30.17 -6.76 -12.51
C ILE A 940 -30.69 -7.69 -13.60
N THR A 941 -30.77 -7.22 -14.84
CA THR A 941 -31.11 -8.02 -16.03
C THR A 941 -30.07 -7.79 -17.11
N ILE A 942 -29.57 -8.88 -17.71
CA ILE A 942 -28.57 -8.86 -18.79
C ILE A 942 -28.99 -9.80 -19.90
N THR A 943 -29.01 -9.33 -21.15
CA THR A 943 -29.28 -10.15 -22.34
C THR A 943 -28.00 -10.35 -23.14
N PHE A 944 -27.54 -11.60 -23.27
CA PHE A 944 -26.24 -11.95 -23.85
C PHE A 944 -26.29 -13.22 -24.70
N ARG A 945 -25.28 -13.42 -25.57
CA ARG A 945 -25.00 -14.72 -26.24
C ARG A 945 -23.51 -15.03 -26.24
N THR A 946 -23.14 -16.30 -26.10
CA THR A 946 -21.72 -16.74 -26.19
C THR A 946 -21.61 -18.24 -26.52
N ASN A 947 -20.45 -18.65 -27.02
CA ASN A 947 -20.03 -20.05 -27.15
C ASN A 947 -18.93 -20.45 -26.13
N GLN A 948 -18.54 -19.58 -25.21
CA GLN A 948 -17.42 -19.79 -24.29
C GLN A 948 -17.85 -20.47 -22.98
N GLU A 949 -16.99 -21.36 -22.45
CA GLU A 949 -17.25 -22.01 -21.16
C GLU A 949 -16.96 -21.10 -19.95
N HIS A 950 -16.25 -19.99 -20.14
CA HIS A 950 -15.80 -19.08 -19.08
C HIS A 950 -15.90 -17.61 -19.52
N GLY A 951 -16.10 -16.71 -18.55
CA GLY A 951 -16.12 -15.26 -18.79
C GLY A 951 -16.92 -14.47 -17.75
N LEU A 952 -16.35 -13.38 -17.24
CA LEU A 952 -16.98 -12.44 -16.32
C LEU A 952 -17.87 -11.43 -17.09
N ILE A 953 -19.17 -11.40 -16.80
CA ILE A 953 -20.12 -10.52 -17.48
C ILE A 953 -20.32 -9.20 -16.74
N LEU A 954 -20.45 -9.24 -15.40
CA LEU A 954 -20.63 -8.06 -14.55
C LEU A 954 -19.84 -8.19 -13.26
N TRP A 955 -19.17 -7.11 -12.85
CA TRP A 955 -18.45 -7.00 -11.58
C TRP A 955 -18.63 -5.61 -10.95
N MET A 956 -18.99 -5.59 -9.66
CA MET A 956 -19.04 -4.40 -8.81
C MET A 956 -18.53 -4.74 -7.42
N ASN A 957 -17.68 -3.90 -6.82
CA ASN A 957 -17.12 -4.13 -5.50
C ASN A 957 -16.86 -2.85 -4.69
N LYS A 958 -16.75 -3.01 -3.37
CA LYS A 958 -16.28 -2.01 -2.43
C LYS A 958 -14.91 -2.39 -1.87
N GLY A 959 -13.88 -1.68 -2.31
CA GLY A 959 -12.51 -1.87 -1.84
C GLY A 959 -11.80 -3.09 -2.45
N PRO A 960 -10.49 -3.26 -2.19
CA PRO A 960 -9.58 -4.06 -3.00
C PRO A 960 -9.59 -5.57 -2.69
N ASN A 961 -10.59 -6.11 -1.98
CA ASN A 961 -10.59 -7.50 -1.56
C ASN A 961 -12.01 -8.11 -1.45
N MET A 962 -12.07 -9.44 -1.51
CA MET A 962 -13.32 -10.22 -1.49
C MET A 962 -14.10 -10.20 -0.16
N ARG A 963 -13.64 -9.49 0.87
CA ARG A 963 -14.38 -9.35 2.15
C ARG A 963 -15.19 -8.05 2.22
N GLY A 964 -15.02 -7.15 1.25
CA GLY A 964 -15.93 -6.01 1.05
C GLY A 964 -17.19 -6.42 0.29
N ASP A 965 -18.20 -5.57 0.34
CA ASP A 965 -19.44 -5.69 -0.44
C ASP A 965 -19.11 -5.88 -1.94
N TYR A 966 -19.71 -6.89 -2.58
CA TYR A 966 -19.61 -7.06 -4.04
C TYR A 966 -20.83 -7.77 -4.62
N ILE A 967 -21.05 -7.60 -5.93
CA ILE A 967 -21.93 -8.45 -6.73
C ILE A 967 -21.27 -8.77 -8.08
N ALA A 968 -21.38 -10.03 -8.50
CA ALA A 968 -20.65 -10.58 -9.64
C ALA A 968 -21.51 -11.57 -10.42
N ILE A 969 -21.51 -11.47 -11.75
CA ILE A 969 -22.20 -12.39 -12.67
C ILE A 969 -21.18 -12.88 -13.70
N ALA A 970 -20.96 -14.19 -13.77
CA ALA A 970 -19.94 -14.82 -14.62
C ALA A 970 -20.43 -16.15 -15.19
N ILE A 971 -19.73 -16.69 -16.18
CA ILE A 971 -19.96 -18.01 -16.76
C ILE A 971 -18.89 -18.99 -16.26
N VAL A 972 -19.32 -20.16 -15.78
CA VAL A 972 -18.46 -21.18 -15.18
C VAL A 972 -18.79 -22.56 -15.78
N ARG A 973 -17.89 -23.09 -16.60
CA ARG A 973 -18.04 -24.36 -17.33
C ARG A 973 -19.32 -24.39 -18.19
N GLY A 974 -19.63 -23.24 -18.79
CA GLY A 974 -20.79 -23.02 -19.64
C GLY A 974 -22.10 -22.65 -18.92
N TYR A 975 -22.11 -22.54 -17.59
CA TYR A 975 -23.30 -22.18 -16.80
C TYR A 975 -23.20 -20.75 -16.26
N ILE A 976 -24.29 -19.99 -16.25
CA ILE A 976 -24.31 -18.66 -15.64
C ILE A 976 -24.32 -18.80 -14.10
N THR A 977 -23.51 -18.00 -13.41
CA THR A 977 -23.36 -18.00 -11.95
C THR A 977 -23.44 -16.59 -11.36
N LEU A 978 -24.16 -16.46 -10.24
CA LEU A 978 -24.22 -15.28 -9.39
C LEU A 978 -23.34 -15.47 -8.16
N SER A 979 -22.59 -14.43 -7.78
CA SER A 979 -21.91 -14.34 -6.49
C SER A 979 -22.07 -12.95 -5.88
N PHE A 980 -22.22 -12.86 -4.55
CA PHE A 980 -22.27 -11.59 -3.82
C PHE A 980 -21.79 -11.74 -2.37
N ASN A 981 -21.33 -10.63 -1.78
CA ASN A 981 -20.90 -10.51 -0.37
C ASN A 981 -21.51 -9.23 0.22
N LEU A 982 -21.93 -9.27 1.48
CA LEU A 982 -22.47 -8.12 2.23
C LEU A 982 -21.54 -7.71 3.42
N GLY A 983 -20.24 -7.90 3.28
CA GLY A 983 -19.24 -7.64 4.32
C GLY A 983 -19.10 -8.75 5.39
N LYS A 984 -19.46 -10.00 5.05
CA LYS A 984 -19.45 -11.14 6.00
C LYS A 984 -18.96 -12.46 5.41
N GLU A 985 -19.16 -12.73 4.14
CA GLU A 985 -18.76 -13.98 3.50
C GLU A 985 -17.22 -14.10 3.47
N THR A 986 -16.69 -15.24 3.94
CA THR A 986 -15.24 -15.52 3.99
C THR A 986 -14.73 -16.31 2.78
N VAL A 987 -15.65 -16.93 2.04
CA VAL A 987 -15.49 -17.69 0.80
C VAL A 987 -16.60 -17.20 -0.14
N PRO A 988 -16.40 -17.07 -1.46
CA PRO A 988 -17.45 -16.58 -2.35
C PRO A 988 -18.67 -17.52 -2.35
N LEU A 989 -19.84 -16.98 -1.99
CA LEU A 989 -21.12 -17.63 -2.22
C LEU A 989 -21.38 -17.68 -3.72
N ILE A 990 -21.46 -18.87 -4.33
CA ILE A 990 -21.65 -19.03 -5.78
C ILE A 990 -22.91 -19.86 -6.05
N SER A 991 -23.83 -19.26 -6.80
CA SER A 991 -25.14 -19.80 -7.16
C SER A 991 -25.18 -20.04 -8.67
N LYS A 992 -25.56 -21.25 -9.11
CA LYS A 992 -25.37 -21.72 -10.49
C LYS A 992 -26.69 -22.05 -11.19
N SER A 993 -26.80 -21.74 -12.48
CA SER A 993 -27.93 -22.13 -13.32
C SER A 993 -28.07 -23.65 -13.52
N HIS A 994 -29.31 -24.09 -13.77
CA HIS A 994 -29.61 -25.47 -14.15
C HIS A 994 -29.16 -25.83 -15.57
N PHE A 995 -29.18 -24.86 -16.49
CA PHE A 995 -28.86 -25.03 -17.90
C PHE A 995 -27.58 -24.28 -18.29
N LYS A 996 -26.93 -24.76 -19.35
CA LYS A 996 -25.80 -24.08 -20.00
C LYS A 996 -26.29 -22.91 -20.87
N VAL A 997 -25.41 -21.95 -21.09
CA VAL A 997 -25.61 -20.70 -21.85
C VAL A 997 -24.51 -20.47 -22.91
N ASN A 998 -23.73 -21.51 -23.22
CA ASN A 998 -22.59 -21.46 -24.14
C ASN A 998 -22.86 -22.11 -25.50
N ASP A 999 -24.12 -22.04 -25.96
CA ASP A 999 -24.61 -22.60 -27.22
C ASP A 999 -24.71 -21.56 -28.37
N ASN A 1000 -24.28 -20.32 -28.09
CA ASN A 1000 -24.36 -19.13 -28.95
C ASN A 1000 -25.78 -18.56 -29.19
N ASN A 1001 -26.79 -19.02 -28.46
CA ASN A 1001 -28.13 -18.43 -28.47
C ASN A 1001 -28.24 -17.22 -27.51
N TRP A 1002 -29.28 -16.41 -27.70
CA TRP A 1002 -29.58 -15.29 -26.81
C TRP A 1002 -30.27 -15.78 -25.53
N HIS A 1003 -29.65 -15.47 -24.38
CA HIS A 1003 -30.15 -15.73 -23.04
C HIS A 1003 -30.33 -14.41 -22.28
N THR A 1004 -31.35 -14.36 -21.41
CA THR A 1004 -31.58 -13.26 -20.47
C THR A 1004 -31.43 -13.77 -19.04
N VAL A 1005 -30.37 -13.35 -18.35
CA VAL A 1005 -30.22 -13.59 -16.91
C VAL A 1005 -30.85 -12.45 -16.12
N THR A 1006 -31.64 -12.78 -15.10
CA THR A 1006 -32.22 -11.82 -14.16
C THR A 1006 -31.86 -12.19 -12.72
N VAL A 1007 -31.28 -11.26 -11.99
CA VAL A 1007 -30.92 -11.38 -10.57
C VAL A 1007 -31.80 -10.45 -9.75
N LYS A 1008 -32.48 -11.00 -8.74
CA LYS A 1008 -33.33 -10.24 -7.81
C LYS A 1008 -32.86 -10.51 -6.38
N ARG A 1009 -32.19 -9.53 -5.75
CA ARG A 1009 -31.79 -9.59 -4.34
C ARG A 1009 -32.79 -8.86 -3.47
N ASN A 1010 -33.21 -9.46 -2.35
CA ASN A 1010 -33.86 -8.81 -1.23
C ASN A 1010 -33.12 -9.17 0.06
N LYS A 1011 -32.42 -8.20 0.63
CA LYS A 1011 -31.57 -8.30 1.82
C LYS A 1011 -30.50 -9.39 1.59
N ARG A 1012 -30.49 -10.43 2.42
CA ARG A 1012 -29.55 -11.55 2.29
C ARG A 1012 -29.98 -12.58 1.23
N LEU A 1013 -31.22 -12.54 0.75
CA LEU A 1013 -31.77 -13.51 -0.21
C LEU A 1013 -31.54 -13.01 -1.64
N ALA A 1014 -31.04 -13.85 -2.53
CA ALA A 1014 -30.93 -13.55 -3.95
C ALA A 1014 -31.44 -14.70 -4.83
N HIS A 1015 -32.27 -14.33 -5.80
CA HIS A 1015 -32.83 -15.23 -6.82
C HIS A 1015 -32.09 -14.99 -8.14
N LEU A 1016 -31.48 -16.05 -8.67
CA LEU A 1016 -30.92 -16.13 -10.03
C LEU A 1016 -31.95 -16.82 -10.94
N ILE A 1017 -32.40 -16.11 -11.97
CA ILE A 1017 -33.33 -16.58 -12.99
C ILE A 1017 -32.61 -16.57 -14.32
N LEU A 1018 -32.70 -17.66 -15.09
CA LEU A 1018 -32.23 -17.74 -16.47
C LEU A 1018 -33.45 -17.93 -17.37
N ASP A 1019 -33.66 -17.02 -18.32
CA ASP A 1019 -34.80 -17.01 -19.23
C ASP A 1019 -36.12 -17.15 -18.46
N ASN A 1020 -36.98 -18.11 -18.85
CA ASN A 1020 -38.25 -18.41 -18.18
C ASN A 1020 -38.15 -19.63 -17.23
N THR A 1021 -36.96 -19.94 -16.69
CA THR A 1021 -36.74 -21.13 -15.83
C THR A 1021 -36.95 -20.83 -14.33
N PRO A 1022 -37.18 -21.85 -13.47
CA PRO A 1022 -37.35 -21.66 -12.03
C PRO A 1022 -36.15 -20.97 -11.36
N SER A 1023 -36.42 -20.12 -10.36
CA SER A 1023 -35.39 -19.32 -9.70
C SER A 1023 -34.50 -20.12 -8.75
N ILE A 1024 -33.19 -20.16 -9.04
CA ILE A 1024 -32.19 -20.63 -8.09
C ILE A 1024 -32.09 -19.60 -6.96
N THR A 1025 -32.34 -20.04 -5.74
CA THR A 1025 -32.38 -19.16 -4.56
C THR A 1025 -31.16 -19.38 -3.68
N SER A 1026 -30.56 -18.28 -3.23
CA SER A 1026 -29.33 -18.27 -2.44
C SER A 1026 -29.40 -17.27 -1.29
N THR A 1027 -28.70 -17.53 -0.19
CA THR A 1027 -28.74 -16.68 1.00
C THR A 1027 -27.33 -16.40 1.52
N SER A 1028 -27.00 -15.12 1.69
CA SER A 1028 -25.79 -14.60 2.33
C SER A 1028 -25.72 -14.98 3.83
N GLU A 1029 -24.54 -15.00 4.43
CA GLU A 1029 -24.29 -15.33 5.84
C GLU A 1029 -24.99 -14.39 6.84
N PRO A 1030 -25.28 -14.80 8.08
CA PRO A 1030 -25.94 -13.96 9.09
C PRO A 1030 -25.16 -12.68 9.45
N GLY A 1031 -25.59 -11.55 8.89
CA GLY A 1031 -25.09 -10.24 9.27
C GLY A 1031 -25.80 -9.09 8.57
N ALA A 1032 -25.11 -8.40 7.68
CA ALA A 1032 -25.64 -7.24 6.97
C ALA A 1032 -26.78 -7.61 6.01
N THR A 1033 -27.50 -6.58 5.53
CA THR A 1033 -28.60 -6.73 4.58
C THR A 1033 -28.58 -5.69 3.45
N GLU A 1034 -27.68 -4.72 3.55
CA GLU A 1034 -27.42 -3.71 2.53
C GLU A 1034 -26.24 -4.16 1.68
N LEU A 1035 -26.32 -3.91 0.37
CA LEU A 1035 -25.16 -3.96 -0.53
C LEU A 1035 -24.74 -2.51 -0.75
N ASN A 1036 -23.45 -2.24 -0.57
CA ASN A 1036 -22.85 -0.91 -0.66
C ASN A 1036 -21.66 -0.95 -1.63
N THR A 1037 -21.93 -1.05 -2.93
CA THR A 1037 -20.93 -1.07 -4.00
C THR A 1037 -20.62 0.34 -4.51
N ASP A 1038 -19.88 1.13 -3.71
CA ASP A 1038 -19.41 2.48 -4.06
C ASP A 1038 -18.11 2.50 -4.91
N GLY A 1039 -17.86 1.41 -5.64
CA GLY A 1039 -16.79 1.28 -6.64
C GLY A 1039 -17.32 1.25 -8.07
N ILE A 1040 -16.41 1.01 -9.02
CA ILE A 1040 -16.68 0.99 -10.46
C ILE A 1040 -17.58 -0.19 -10.83
N LEU A 1041 -18.54 0.05 -11.73
CA LEU A 1041 -19.28 -1.01 -12.43
C LEU A 1041 -18.52 -1.42 -13.69
N TRP A 1042 -18.17 -2.70 -13.77
CA TRP A 1042 -17.46 -3.31 -14.88
C TRP A 1042 -18.37 -4.28 -15.64
N ILE A 1043 -18.37 -4.18 -16.97
CA ILE A 1043 -19.13 -5.06 -17.89
C ILE A 1043 -18.17 -5.73 -18.87
N GLY A 1044 -18.35 -7.04 -19.11
CA GLY A 1044 -17.58 -7.83 -20.08
C GLY A 1044 -16.21 -8.32 -19.58
N GLY A 1045 -15.77 -7.87 -18.41
CA GLY A 1045 -14.50 -8.24 -17.80
C GLY A 1045 -14.08 -7.19 -16.78
N SER A 1046 -12.98 -7.40 -16.06
CA SER A 1046 -12.40 -6.38 -15.18
C SER A 1046 -10.94 -6.70 -14.86
N THR A 1047 -10.09 -5.68 -14.83
CA THR A 1047 -8.72 -5.75 -14.28
C THR A 1047 -8.68 -5.69 -12.75
N ALA A 1048 -9.83 -5.49 -12.09
CA ALA A 1048 -9.95 -5.24 -10.66
C ALA A 1048 -10.67 -6.37 -9.89
N VAL A 1049 -10.60 -7.62 -10.39
CA VAL A 1049 -11.14 -8.80 -9.68
C VAL A 1049 -10.12 -9.27 -8.63
N PRO A 1050 -10.45 -9.25 -7.32
CA PRO A 1050 -9.54 -9.69 -6.26
C PRO A 1050 -9.37 -11.22 -6.23
N SER A 1051 -8.27 -11.69 -5.65
CA SER A 1051 -7.89 -13.11 -5.56
C SER A 1051 -8.80 -13.92 -4.62
N GLY A 1052 -9.32 -15.05 -5.09
CA GLY A 1052 -10.10 -16.03 -4.31
C GLY A 1052 -11.43 -16.49 -4.92
N PHE A 1053 -11.80 -15.98 -6.10
CA PHE A 1053 -12.86 -16.58 -6.93
C PHE A 1053 -12.32 -17.81 -7.69
N PRO A 1054 -13.20 -18.66 -8.26
CA PRO A 1054 -12.78 -19.65 -9.25
C PRO A 1054 -12.16 -18.99 -10.48
N GLU A 1055 -11.17 -19.65 -11.09
CA GLU A 1055 -10.45 -19.27 -12.32
C GLU A 1055 -11.34 -18.58 -13.38
N ALA A 1056 -12.52 -19.15 -13.61
CA ALA A 1056 -13.59 -18.65 -14.48
C ALA A 1056 -13.93 -17.14 -14.37
N TYR A 1057 -13.77 -16.54 -13.19
CA TYR A 1057 -14.06 -15.12 -12.92
C TYR A 1057 -12.94 -14.17 -13.36
N TYR A 1058 -11.75 -14.68 -13.70
CA TYR A 1058 -10.61 -13.87 -14.17
C TYR A 1058 -10.49 -13.81 -15.70
N HIS A 1059 -11.32 -14.57 -16.42
CA HIS A 1059 -11.45 -14.44 -17.88
C HIS A 1059 -12.43 -13.32 -18.22
N GLY A 1060 -12.10 -12.46 -19.19
CA GLY A 1060 -13.08 -11.58 -19.81
C GLY A 1060 -14.16 -12.39 -20.53
N PHE A 1061 -15.38 -11.87 -20.57
CA PHE A 1061 -16.45 -12.43 -21.38
C PHE A 1061 -16.14 -12.21 -22.87
N ARG A 1062 -16.32 -13.27 -23.66
CA ARG A 1062 -16.29 -13.24 -25.13
C ARG A 1062 -17.66 -13.66 -25.63
N GLY A 1063 -18.31 -12.84 -26.46
CA GLY A 1063 -19.69 -13.01 -26.89
C GLY A 1063 -20.32 -11.70 -27.32
N CYS A 1064 -21.64 -11.59 -27.22
CA CYS A 1064 -22.38 -10.34 -27.45
C CYS A 1064 -23.24 -10.01 -26.24
N ILE A 1065 -23.40 -8.72 -25.92
CA ILE A 1065 -24.39 -8.23 -24.94
C ILE A 1065 -25.33 -7.26 -25.66
N SER A 1066 -26.64 -7.51 -25.60
CA SER A 1066 -27.66 -6.68 -26.26
C SER A 1066 -28.21 -5.59 -25.35
N SER A 1067 -28.31 -5.85 -24.05
CA SER A 1067 -28.86 -4.91 -23.08
C SER A 1067 -28.44 -5.27 -21.66
N ILE A 1068 -28.31 -4.24 -20.82
CA ILE A 1068 -28.15 -4.36 -19.36
C ILE A 1068 -29.06 -3.33 -18.70
N THR A 1069 -29.83 -3.77 -17.70
CA THR A 1069 -30.69 -2.94 -16.87
C THR A 1069 -30.39 -3.23 -15.41
N ILE A 1070 -30.20 -2.19 -14.60
CA ILE A 1070 -29.91 -2.29 -13.16
C ILE A 1070 -30.88 -1.35 -12.42
N ASP A 1071 -31.57 -1.82 -11.38
CA ASP A 1071 -32.50 -1.05 -10.53
C ASP A 1071 -33.50 -0.13 -11.29
N SER A 1072 -33.84 -0.48 -12.54
CA SER A 1072 -34.72 0.22 -13.51
C SER A 1072 -34.10 1.29 -14.42
N GLU A 1073 -32.78 1.53 -14.40
CA GLU A 1073 -32.11 2.31 -15.46
C GLU A 1073 -31.37 1.36 -16.43
N SER A 1074 -31.34 1.70 -17.72
CA SER A 1074 -30.66 0.91 -18.77
C SER A 1074 -29.27 1.50 -19.09
N LEU A 1075 -28.26 0.63 -19.21
CA LEU A 1075 -26.91 1.05 -19.61
C LEU A 1075 -26.85 1.25 -21.13
N ASN A 1076 -26.48 2.46 -21.55
CA ASN A 1076 -26.20 2.72 -22.96
C ASN A 1076 -24.83 2.15 -23.36
N LEU A 1077 -24.82 0.91 -23.86
CA LEU A 1077 -23.62 0.22 -24.31
C LEU A 1077 -23.03 0.79 -25.63
N SER A 1078 -23.74 1.67 -26.35
CA SER A 1078 -23.29 2.19 -27.66
C SER A 1078 -22.20 3.27 -27.58
N ARG A 1079 -21.89 3.79 -26.38
CA ARG A 1079 -20.79 4.74 -26.18
C ARG A 1079 -19.42 4.04 -26.29
N GLY A 1080 -18.70 4.32 -27.37
CA GLY A 1080 -17.24 4.11 -27.44
C GLY A 1080 -16.74 2.77 -27.97
N TYR A 1081 -17.55 2.00 -28.72
CA TYR A 1081 -17.10 0.78 -29.41
C TYR A 1081 -17.47 0.75 -30.89
N SER A 1082 -16.53 0.28 -31.73
CA SER A 1082 -16.66 0.18 -33.18
C SER A 1082 -17.03 -1.22 -33.69
N GLU A 1083 -17.03 -2.23 -32.81
CA GLU A 1083 -17.42 -3.60 -33.16
C GLU A 1083 -18.79 -3.96 -32.58
N TYR A 1084 -19.82 -3.86 -33.43
CA TYR A 1084 -21.14 -4.42 -33.17
C TYR A 1084 -21.17 -5.89 -33.57
N CYS A 1085 -21.92 -6.71 -32.82
CA CYS A 1085 -22.22 -8.06 -33.25
C CYS A 1085 -23.15 -8.02 -34.47
N GLN A 1086 -22.74 -8.65 -35.58
CA GLN A 1086 -23.58 -8.71 -36.77
C GLN A 1086 -24.93 -9.41 -36.47
N PRO A 1087 -26.04 -8.89 -37.05
CA PRO A 1087 -27.30 -9.61 -37.03
C PRO A 1087 -27.13 -10.93 -37.79
N SER A 1088 -27.63 -12.00 -37.18
CA SER A 1088 -27.60 -13.38 -37.66
C SER A 1088 -29.01 -13.87 -37.92
#